data_AF-A0A1S8DFQ5-F1
#
_entry.id   AF-A0A1S8DFQ5-F1
#
_cell.length_a   1.000
_cell.length_b   1.000
_cell.length_c   1.000
_cell.angle_alpha   90.00
_cell.angle_beta   90.00
_cell.angle_gamma   90.00
#
_symmetry.space_group_name_H-M   'P 1'
#
loop_
_entity.id
_entity.type
_entity.pdbx_description
1 polymer ?
#
loop_
_entity_poly.entity_id
_entity_poly.type
_entity_poly.pdbx_seq_one_letter_code
_entity_poly.pdbx_strand_id
1 'polypeptide(L)'
;MQGVSAAGGGSTYNSDNADSLLLAFQSTLDLIADEASTMVSPGVAVSQSQRFQHLDEMYFSLFKPLQNSFWNGNLKRYRVEVDDGEATFYDASGSNAMTGSEFSSSARSWWSRSVDGADIMLGGARDRLQTTSRRLFYTAAPGGSLRRFDLNDFTNAQLLLPPEATDAVRGNVERELLNMWGDPLHSRPLMVNYGGTTVGEDFVEDNIVFVSTNAGMLHAIDTSNGDEKFAFMPYEFISKASSYTVNRPPLAGGNKRQTYGLDGSWSVLRQPGASLEDAPSKVMIYGGMRRGGNSYFALDVTNVSSPQLAWQISGGTGDFVDLGQTWSTPKVARFPTSDGGSIPVVIFGGGYSPADHDDHKERRAQDEKGNAIYVVNANTGELVWSAGSRSGNVATTVSSMTHSIPGSIAVVDADSDGVVDHLYFADLGGQLFRADIDGSEAGAHSVTLLARLGGTGENHRRFYEQPTVSYVRDGAYSSYYVSLASGYRSHPLDVDAQDALFVLRDREPFGGPAKSAATLGDFTNVSTGAEPDTTKRGWYMALNKAEGEKSLSSPAVFNYEVLFTTYSPATSSDDEADPCSVSYGQSYLHRVNLLTGQGERYTLLQPGLPPGVTVLFGEDGDTAIVVGTETIPEGAGGGGGGGGGGTLRDLRHGRWMQLTPDAAGAIKLPQDEGGEGD
;
A
#
# COMPACT_ATOMS: atom_id res chain seq x y z
N MET A 1 11.46 15.81 -46.95
CA MET A 1 10.97 15.22 -45.69
C MET A 1 12.05 15.22 -44.61
N GLN A 2 13.24 14.63 -44.81
CA GLN A 2 14.34 14.69 -43.81
C GLN A 2 14.66 16.09 -43.27
N GLY A 3 14.75 17.11 -44.13
CA GLY A 3 15.00 18.49 -43.68
C GLY A 3 13.84 19.12 -42.87
N VAL A 4 12.62 18.59 -42.99
CA VAL A 4 11.44 19.05 -42.23
C VAL A 4 11.35 18.31 -40.89
N SER A 5 11.59 17.01 -40.87
CA SER A 5 11.63 16.18 -39.65
C SER A 5 12.71 16.65 -38.67
N ALA A 6 13.91 16.95 -39.17
CA ALA A 6 15.03 17.41 -38.36
C ALA A 6 14.79 18.80 -37.73
N ALA A 7 14.03 19.67 -38.40
CA ALA A 7 13.66 20.98 -37.86
C ALA A 7 12.57 20.90 -36.76
N GLY A 8 11.78 19.82 -36.76
CA GLY A 8 10.73 19.54 -35.77
C GLY A 8 11.12 18.55 -34.67
N GLY A 9 12.40 18.16 -34.56
CA GLY A 9 12.88 17.20 -33.55
C GLY A 9 12.48 15.73 -33.78
N GLY A 10 11.90 15.39 -34.93
CA GLY A 10 11.40 14.05 -35.25
C GLY A 10 12.33 13.21 -36.14
N SER A 11 12.14 11.89 -36.14
CA SER A 11 12.84 10.95 -37.04
C SER A 11 12.17 10.86 -38.41
N THR A 12 12.95 10.52 -39.45
CA THR A 12 12.41 10.25 -40.80
C THR A 12 12.45 8.76 -41.10
N TYR A 13 11.29 8.18 -41.37
CA TYR A 13 11.17 6.79 -41.80
C TYR A 13 10.90 6.74 -43.31
N ASN A 14 11.74 6.02 -44.05
CA ASN A 14 11.49 5.70 -45.45
C ASN A 14 10.87 4.30 -45.51
N SER A 15 9.80 4.15 -46.28
CA SER A 15 9.05 2.91 -46.41
C SER A 15 8.81 2.60 -47.88
N ASP A 16 9.21 1.39 -48.30
CA ASP A 16 9.11 0.94 -49.70
C ASP A 16 8.01 -0.13 -49.88
N ASN A 17 7.35 -0.57 -48.80
CA ASN A 17 6.23 -1.50 -48.84
C ASN A 17 5.23 -1.27 -47.68
N ALA A 18 4.04 -1.86 -47.79
CA ALA A 18 2.95 -1.65 -46.83
C ALA A 18 3.28 -2.13 -45.40
N ASP A 19 4.05 -3.21 -45.26
CA ASP A 19 4.44 -3.75 -43.95
C ASP A 19 5.46 -2.84 -43.24
N SER A 20 6.44 -2.30 -43.98
CA SER A 20 7.38 -1.31 -43.46
C SER A 20 6.72 0.02 -43.10
N LEU A 21 5.65 0.38 -43.83
CA LEU A 21 4.85 1.58 -43.53
C LEU A 21 4.06 1.39 -42.24
N LEU A 22 3.42 0.24 -42.07
CA LEU A 22 2.67 -0.11 -40.87
C LEU A 22 3.58 -0.11 -39.63
N LEU A 23 4.77 -0.69 -39.73
CA LEU A 23 5.77 -0.66 -38.65
C LEU A 23 6.26 0.75 -38.35
N ALA A 24 6.47 1.60 -39.36
CA ALA A 24 6.86 3.00 -39.14
C ALA A 24 5.74 3.82 -38.48
N PHE A 25 4.47 3.58 -38.84
CA PHE A 25 3.31 4.19 -38.19
C PHE A 25 3.14 3.71 -36.75
N GLN A 26 3.27 2.41 -36.49
CA GLN A 26 3.25 1.84 -35.15
C GLN A 26 4.38 2.43 -34.30
N SER A 27 5.61 2.44 -34.81
CA SER A 27 6.75 3.05 -34.12
C SER A 27 6.61 4.55 -33.87
N THR A 28 5.86 5.28 -34.70
CA THR A 28 5.59 6.71 -34.50
C THR A 28 4.50 6.91 -33.44
N LEU A 29 3.46 6.08 -33.43
CA LEU A 29 2.46 6.04 -32.36
C LEU A 29 3.07 5.57 -31.03
N ASP A 30 4.06 4.67 -31.07
CA ASP A 30 4.85 4.25 -29.91
C ASP A 30 5.69 5.41 -29.35
N LEU A 31 6.19 6.30 -30.21
CA LEU A 31 6.94 7.51 -29.84
C LEU A 31 6.03 8.56 -29.17
N ILE A 32 4.77 8.66 -29.62
CA ILE A 32 3.73 9.49 -28.98
C ILE A 32 3.29 8.84 -27.65
N ALA A 33 3.31 7.51 -27.55
CA ALA A 33 3.02 6.77 -26.32
C ALA A 33 4.19 6.67 -25.32
N ASP A 34 5.40 7.14 -25.68
CA ASP A 34 6.58 7.18 -24.79
C ASP A 34 6.54 8.38 -23.81
N GLU A 35 5.48 9.20 -23.90
CA GLU A 35 5.08 10.25 -22.95
C GLU A 35 4.53 9.70 -21.61
N ALA A 36 4.86 8.46 -21.23
CA ALA A 36 4.52 7.97 -19.89
C ALA A 36 5.31 8.77 -18.85
N SER A 37 4.61 9.52 -18.00
CA SER A 37 5.19 10.22 -16.86
C SER A 37 5.74 9.24 -15.82
N THR A 38 6.77 9.68 -15.09
CA THR A 38 7.26 8.94 -13.93
C THR A 38 6.16 8.92 -12.87
N MET A 39 5.75 7.73 -12.46
CA MET A 39 4.80 7.55 -11.36
C MET A 39 5.55 7.46 -10.04
N VAL A 40 4.96 8.02 -8.99
CA VAL A 40 5.61 8.16 -7.67
C VAL A 40 4.68 7.73 -6.55
N SER A 41 5.16 6.83 -5.69
CA SER A 41 4.54 6.53 -4.40
C SER A 41 5.49 6.89 -3.26
N PRO A 42 5.12 7.80 -2.34
CA PRO A 42 5.91 8.09 -1.16
C PRO A 42 5.78 6.96 -0.13
N GLY A 43 6.82 6.81 0.69
CA GLY A 43 6.85 6.11 1.96
C GLY A 43 7.66 6.95 2.95
N VAL A 44 7.25 7.01 4.21
CA VAL A 44 7.95 7.80 5.24
C VAL A 44 8.65 6.84 6.19
N ALA A 45 9.82 7.27 6.64
CA ALA A 45 10.50 6.66 7.76
C ALA A 45 9.72 6.86 9.07
N VAL A 46 9.46 5.78 9.80
CA VAL A 46 9.05 5.88 11.20
C VAL A 46 10.17 5.30 12.04
N SER A 47 10.80 6.11 12.90
CA SER A 47 11.74 5.56 13.87
C SER A 47 10.98 4.74 14.90
N GLN A 48 11.43 3.50 15.10
CA GLN A 48 10.83 2.59 16.07
C GLN A 48 11.48 2.69 17.47
N SER A 49 12.62 3.36 17.58
CA SER A 49 13.38 3.52 18.83
C SER A 49 12.74 4.60 19.72
N GLN A 50 12.10 5.59 19.10
CA GLN A 50 11.44 6.71 19.73
C GLN A 50 10.11 6.91 19.02
N ARG A 51 9.05 6.23 19.47
CA ARG A 51 7.70 6.27 18.85
C ARG A 51 7.04 7.67 18.84
N PHE A 52 7.72 8.68 19.35
CA PHE A 52 7.36 10.11 19.34
C PHE A 52 8.36 10.98 18.56
N GLN A 53 9.33 10.38 17.86
CA GLN A 53 10.36 11.07 17.10
C GLN A 53 10.51 10.38 15.74
N HIS A 54 10.34 11.10 14.63
CA HIS A 54 10.56 10.54 13.30
C HIS A 54 11.85 11.06 12.70
N LEU A 55 12.38 10.30 11.75
CA LEU A 55 13.51 10.72 10.94
C LEU A 55 13.03 11.73 9.89
N ASP A 56 13.88 12.69 9.56
CA ASP A 56 13.67 13.65 8.47
C ASP A 56 13.83 13.00 7.08
N GLU A 57 13.57 11.70 6.95
CA GLU A 57 13.83 10.90 5.75
C GLU A 57 12.52 10.48 5.06
N MET A 58 12.37 10.86 3.78
CA MET A 58 11.29 10.40 2.92
C MET A 58 11.81 9.56 1.76
N TYR A 59 11.12 8.46 1.49
CA TYR A 59 11.47 7.47 0.48
C TYR A 59 10.44 7.48 -0.64
N PHE A 60 10.86 7.76 -1.86
CA PHE A 60 9.99 7.72 -3.02
C PHE A 60 10.28 6.46 -3.84
N SER A 61 9.24 5.65 -4.01
CA SER A 61 9.21 4.54 -4.95
C SER A 61 8.78 5.08 -6.30
N LEU A 62 9.66 5.01 -7.29
CA LEU A 62 9.41 5.53 -8.64
C LEU A 62 9.40 4.40 -9.67
N PHE A 63 8.58 4.54 -10.70
CA PHE A 63 8.61 3.65 -11.86
C PHE A 63 8.13 4.36 -13.12
N LYS A 64 8.56 3.84 -14.27
CA LYS A 64 8.07 4.27 -15.59
C LYS A 64 7.41 3.09 -16.31
N PRO A 65 6.10 3.18 -16.63
CA PRO A 65 5.43 2.19 -17.47
C PRO A 65 6.11 2.02 -18.84
N LEU A 66 6.19 0.78 -19.31
CA LEU A 66 6.71 0.42 -20.64
C LEU A 66 5.70 -0.44 -21.39
N GLN A 67 5.86 -0.54 -22.72
CA GLN A 67 5.02 -1.39 -23.60
C GLN A 67 5.27 -2.91 -23.45
N ASN A 68 5.94 -3.32 -22.37
CA ASN A 68 6.12 -4.71 -22.02
C ASN A 68 5.80 -4.93 -20.54
N SER A 69 5.74 -6.20 -20.13
CA SER A 69 5.29 -6.59 -18.80
C SER A 69 6.36 -6.41 -17.70
N PHE A 70 7.49 -5.80 -18.02
CA PHE A 70 8.55 -5.46 -17.09
C PHE A 70 8.77 -3.94 -17.12
N TRP A 71 8.44 -3.28 -16.01
CA TRP A 71 8.68 -1.86 -15.86
C TRP A 71 9.89 -1.64 -14.98
N ASN A 72 10.70 -0.64 -15.32
CA ASN A 72 11.84 -0.27 -14.50
C ASN A 72 11.35 0.56 -13.31
N GLY A 73 12.00 0.38 -12.17
CA GLY A 73 11.77 1.20 -10.99
C GLY A 73 13.05 1.68 -10.33
N ASN A 74 12.86 2.48 -9.28
CA ASN A 74 13.92 2.99 -8.41
C ASN A 74 13.36 3.33 -7.02
N LEU A 75 14.23 3.45 -6.04
CA LEU A 75 13.95 3.98 -4.71
C LEU A 75 14.88 5.17 -4.46
N LYS A 76 14.32 6.35 -4.20
CA LYS A 76 15.09 7.57 -3.92
C LYS A 76 14.78 8.08 -2.53
N ARG A 77 15.81 8.60 -1.84
CA ARG A 77 15.70 9.20 -0.51
C ARG A 77 15.88 10.71 -0.63
N TYR A 78 15.05 11.47 0.08
CA TYR A 78 15.15 12.91 0.26
C TYR A 78 14.96 13.24 1.73
N ARG A 79 15.40 14.44 2.13
CA ARG A 79 15.08 14.98 3.45
C ARG A 79 13.72 15.66 3.39
N VAL A 80 12.91 15.56 4.44
CA VAL A 80 11.64 16.29 4.55
C VAL A 80 11.67 17.20 5.77
N GLU A 81 11.19 18.42 5.58
CA GLU A 81 10.89 19.39 6.62
C GLU A 81 9.44 19.77 6.43
N VAL A 82 8.72 20.03 7.50
CA VAL A 82 7.40 20.67 7.40
C VAL A 82 7.51 21.97 8.18
N ASP A 83 6.79 23.00 7.79
CA ASP A 83 6.82 24.30 8.45
C ASP A 83 5.53 25.03 8.06
N ASP A 84 4.85 25.65 9.01
CA ASP A 84 3.57 26.35 8.78
C ASP A 84 2.53 25.50 8.00
N GLY A 85 2.49 24.19 8.28
CA GLY A 85 1.57 23.23 7.64
C GLY A 85 1.92 22.82 6.20
N GLU A 86 3.09 23.20 5.69
CA GLU A 86 3.58 22.80 4.36
C GLU A 86 4.79 21.88 4.45
N ALA A 87 4.86 20.84 3.61
CA ALA A 87 6.05 19.99 3.51
C ALA A 87 7.02 20.50 2.44
N THR A 88 8.30 20.59 2.76
CA THR A 88 9.37 20.86 1.80
C THR A 88 10.34 19.68 1.75
N PHE A 89 10.63 19.21 0.55
CA PHE A 89 11.59 18.14 0.32
C PHE A 89 12.94 18.71 -0.07
N TYR A 90 14.01 18.27 0.58
CA TYR A 90 15.38 18.69 0.29
C TYR A 90 16.21 17.56 -0.29
N ASP A 91 17.03 17.91 -1.26
CA ASP A 91 17.96 17.01 -1.91
C ASP A 91 19.28 16.89 -1.11
N ALA A 92 20.20 16.07 -1.59
CA ALA A 92 21.48 15.79 -0.92
C ALA A 92 22.42 17.02 -0.82
N SER A 93 22.09 18.15 -1.44
CA SER A 93 22.82 19.42 -1.35
C SER A 93 22.17 20.41 -0.38
N GLY A 94 20.99 20.07 0.17
CA GLY A 94 20.16 20.98 0.97
C GLY A 94 19.31 21.93 0.13
N SER A 95 19.18 21.69 -1.18
CA SER A 95 18.30 22.48 -2.06
C SER A 95 16.91 21.87 -2.11
N ASN A 96 15.87 22.67 -2.39
CA ASN A 96 14.52 22.13 -2.61
C ASN A 96 14.55 21.14 -3.79
N ALA A 97 14.11 19.90 -3.52
CA ALA A 97 14.10 18.80 -4.45
C ALA A 97 12.92 18.84 -5.43
N MET A 98 11.93 19.71 -5.19
CA MET A 98 10.72 19.84 -6.00
C MET A 98 10.63 21.19 -6.71
N THR A 99 9.90 21.20 -7.82
CA THR A 99 9.44 22.41 -8.52
C THR A 99 7.95 22.25 -8.76
N GLY A 100 7.13 22.83 -7.87
CA GLY A 100 5.71 22.47 -7.78
C GLY A 100 5.55 21.04 -7.25
N SER A 101 4.82 20.20 -7.97
CA SER A 101 4.62 18.78 -7.63
C SER A 101 5.60 17.82 -8.33
N GLU A 102 6.54 18.33 -9.14
CA GLU A 102 7.53 17.52 -9.86
C GLU A 102 8.91 17.58 -9.22
N PHE A 103 9.72 16.53 -9.37
CA PHE A 103 11.13 16.60 -8.97
C PHE A 103 11.88 17.62 -9.82
N SER A 104 12.63 18.50 -9.17
CA SER A 104 13.53 19.42 -9.84
C SER A 104 14.55 18.66 -10.70
N SER A 105 14.79 19.12 -11.92
CA SER A 105 15.78 18.53 -12.82
C SER A 105 17.22 18.68 -12.33
N SER A 106 17.47 19.59 -11.39
CA SER A 106 18.76 19.75 -10.71
C SER A 106 18.85 18.96 -9.41
N ALA A 107 17.79 18.30 -8.96
CA ALA A 107 17.79 17.58 -7.70
C ALA A 107 18.71 16.36 -7.76
N ARG A 108 19.48 16.16 -6.68
CA ARG A 108 20.26 14.96 -6.44
C ARG A 108 19.73 14.22 -5.22
N SER A 109 19.13 13.04 -5.42
CA SER A 109 18.67 12.21 -4.29
C SER A 109 19.82 11.79 -3.37
N TRP A 110 19.51 11.48 -2.10
CA TRP A 110 20.49 11.30 -1.03
C TRP A 110 21.60 10.29 -1.34
N TRP A 111 21.25 9.22 -2.03
CA TRP A 111 22.19 8.14 -2.38
C TRP A 111 22.86 8.33 -3.74
N SER A 112 22.38 9.27 -4.55
CA SER A 112 22.82 9.43 -5.93
C SER A 112 24.24 10.01 -6.01
N ARG A 113 25.07 9.42 -6.88
CA ARG A 113 26.42 9.95 -7.16
C ARG A 113 26.41 11.24 -8.00
N SER A 114 25.31 11.48 -8.73
CA SER A 114 25.08 12.64 -9.59
C SER A 114 23.62 13.09 -9.55
N VAL A 115 23.34 14.29 -10.06
CA VAL A 115 21.98 14.78 -10.31
C VAL A 115 21.17 13.74 -11.08
N ASP A 116 19.95 13.49 -10.62
CA ASP A 116 19.10 12.41 -11.12
C ASP A 116 17.62 12.78 -11.25
N GLY A 117 17.15 13.87 -10.63
CA GLY A 117 15.80 14.39 -10.76
C GLY A 117 14.71 13.29 -10.68
N ALA A 118 13.71 13.36 -11.56
CA ALA A 118 12.66 12.34 -11.70
C ALA A 118 13.08 11.09 -12.49
N ASP A 119 14.30 11.03 -13.05
CA ASP A 119 14.70 9.92 -13.91
C ASP A 119 14.90 8.65 -13.08
N ILE A 120 14.08 7.64 -13.38
CA ILE A 120 14.08 6.34 -12.70
C ILE A 120 15.31 5.49 -13.04
N MET A 121 15.97 5.75 -14.17
CA MET A 121 17.16 5.02 -14.61
C MET A 121 18.44 5.59 -14.00
N LEU A 122 18.37 6.76 -13.36
CA LEU A 122 19.48 7.45 -12.72
C LEU A 122 19.33 7.50 -11.19
N GLY A 123 20.46 7.48 -10.49
CA GLY A 123 20.53 7.72 -9.05
C GLY A 123 19.77 6.71 -8.19
N GLY A 124 19.45 7.12 -6.96
CA GLY A 124 18.73 6.32 -5.97
C GLY A 124 19.47 5.04 -5.58
N ALA A 125 18.71 4.07 -5.07
CA ALA A 125 19.23 2.75 -4.72
C ALA A 125 19.72 1.98 -5.95
N ARG A 126 19.15 2.25 -7.12
CA ARG A 126 19.57 1.64 -8.39
C ARG A 126 21.04 1.94 -8.72
N ASP A 127 21.48 3.19 -8.57
CA ASP A 127 22.88 3.59 -8.80
C ASP A 127 23.84 2.91 -7.81
N ARG A 128 23.37 2.60 -6.60
CA ARG A 128 24.16 1.94 -5.54
C ARG A 128 24.29 0.43 -5.69
N LEU A 129 23.57 -0.19 -6.63
CA LEU A 129 23.58 -1.64 -6.81
C LEU A 129 24.98 -2.16 -7.20
N GLN A 130 25.58 -2.98 -6.33
CA GLN A 130 26.87 -3.62 -6.59
C GLN A 130 26.68 -4.97 -7.30
N THR A 131 26.59 -4.92 -8.62
CA THR A 131 26.15 -6.06 -9.44
C THR A 131 27.06 -7.30 -9.35
N THR A 132 28.38 -7.11 -9.21
CA THR A 132 29.36 -8.20 -9.11
C THR A 132 29.41 -8.86 -7.73
N SER A 133 28.89 -8.20 -6.70
CA SER A 133 28.86 -8.70 -5.31
C SER A 133 27.44 -8.87 -4.77
N ARG A 134 26.41 -8.64 -5.59
CA ARG A 134 25.00 -8.66 -5.19
C ARG A 134 24.66 -9.97 -4.47
N ARG A 135 24.03 -9.84 -3.31
CA ARG A 135 23.59 -10.97 -2.48
C ARG A 135 22.12 -11.27 -2.77
N LEU A 136 21.87 -11.93 -3.90
CA LEU A 136 20.55 -12.44 -4.24
C LEU A 136 20.31 -13.78 -3.54
N PHE A 137 19.23 -13.87 -2.77
CA PHE A 137 18.74 -15.08 -2.12
C PHE A 137 17.47 -15.58 -2.79
N TYR A 138 17.29 -16.89 -2.86
CA TYR A 138 16.11 -17.53 -3.42
C TYR A 138 15.73 -18.81 -2.66
N THR A 139 14.53 -19.34 -2.93
CA THR A 139 14.11 -20.66 -2.47
C THR A 139 14.04 -21.64 -3.65
N ALA A 140 14.61 -22.84 -3.48
CA ALA A 140 14.61 -23.86 -4.54
C ALA A 140 13.27 -24.63 -4.66
N ALA A 141 12.39 -24.46 -3.68
CA ALA A 141 11.02 -24.97 -3.64
C ALA A 141 10.18 -24.08 -2.71
N PRO A 142 8.84 -24.08 -2.82
CA PRO A 142 7.97 -23.36 -1.87
C PRO A 142 8.27 -23.77 -0.42
N GLY A 143 8.44 -22.79 0.47
CA GLY A 143 8.79 -23.00 1.88
C GLY A 143 10.21 -23.50 2.15
N GLY A 144 11.05 -23.66 1.12
CA GLY A 144 12.44 -24.11 1.28
C GLY A 144 13.34 -23.05 1.94
N SER A 145 14.48 -23.48 2.49
CA SER A 145 15.48 -22.56 3.06
C SER A 145 16.07 -21.64 1.99
N LEU A 146 16.45 -20.43 2.41
CA LEU A 146 17.13 -19.48 1.53
C LEU A 146 18.50 -19.98 1.12
N ARG A 147 18.81 -19.83 -0.17
CA ARG A 147 20.11 -20.11 -0.77
C ARG A 147 20.59 -18.88 -1.51
N ARG A 148 21.90 -18.63 -1.49
CA ARG A 148 22.48 -17.61 -2.37
C ARG A 148 22.34 -18.10 -3.81
N PHE A 149 21.93 -17.20 -4.70
CA PHE A 149 21.77 -17.51 -6.12
C PHE A 149 23.09 -17.99 -6.73
N ASP A 150 23.00 -19.11 -7.44
CA ASP A 150 24.04 -19.66 -8.30
C ASP A 150 23.33 -20.19 -9.56
N LEU A 151 23.73 -19.74 -10.75
CA LEU A 151 23.13 -20.16 -12.01
C LEU A 151 23.22 -21.68 -12.22
N ASN A 152 24.20 -22.35 -11.63
CA ASN A 152 24.40 -23.80 -11.72
C ASN A 152 23.34 -24.60 -10.95
N ASP A 153 22.61 -23.98 -10.03
CA ASP A 153 21.51 -24.62 -9.31
C ASP A 153 20.27 -24.88 -10.22
N PHE A 154 20.25 -24.31 -11.43
CA PHE A 154 19.09 -24.35 -12.32
C PHE A 154 19.37 -25.05 -13.66
N THR A 155 18.39 -25.82 -14.13
CA THR A 155 18.30 -26.28 -15.51
C THR A 155 17.62 -25.24 -16.40
N ASN A 156 17.77 -25.36 -17.74
CA ASN A 156 17.03 -24.50 -18.69
C ASN A 156 15.52 -24.53 -18.44
N ALA A 157 14.96 -25.72 -18.19
CA ALA A 157 13.53 -25.87 -17.90
C ALA A 157 13.11 -25.11 -16.63
N GLN A 158 13.92 -25.15 -15.57
CA GLN A 158 13.65 -24.44 -14.32
C GLN A 158 13.79 -22.92 -14.44
N LEU A 159 14.49 -22.40 -15.45
CA LEU A 159 14.54 -20.96 -15.74
C LEU A 159 13.47 -20.51 -16.73
N LEU A 160 12.64 -21.44 -17.23
CA LEU A 160 11.70 -21.21 -18.33
C LEU A 160 12.42 -20.82 -19.64
N LEU A 161 13.59 -21.42 -19.89
CA LEU A 161 14.35 -21.31 -21.13
C LEU A 161 14.06 -22.50 -22.06
N PRO A 162 14.22 -22.32 -23.39
CA PRO A 162 14.19 -23.43 -24.33
C PRO A 162 15.22 -24.52 -23.96
N PRO A 163 14.93 -25.82 -24.19
CA PRO A 163 15.85 -26.91 -23.88
C PRO A 163 17.26 -26.72 -24.48
N GLU A 164 17.33 -26.13 -25.66
CA GLU A 164 18.54 -25.85 -26.44
C GLU A 164 19.28 -24.56 -26.05
N ALA A 165 18.80 -23.82 -25.04
CA ALA A 165 19.44 -22.56 -24.62
C ALA A 165 20.89 -22.78 -24.20
N THR A 166 21.78 -21.95 -24.76
CA THR A 166 23.22 -22.02 -24.54
C THR A 166 23.62 -21.38 -23.21
N ASP A 167 24.83 -21.67 -22.74
CA ASP A 167 25.39 -21.02 -21.54
C ASP A 167 25.46 -19.49 -21.67
N ALA A 168 25.59 -18.96 -22.89
CA ALA A 168 25.54 -17.52 -23.13
C ALA A 168 24.15 -16.92 -22.83
N VAL A 169 23.07 -17.63 -23.18
CA VAL A 169 21.70 -17.20 -22.86
C VAL A 169 21.45 -17.29 -21.35
N ARG A 170 21.91 -18.38 -20.72
CA ARG A 170 21.83 -18.54 -19.26
C ARG A 170 22.62 -17.45 -18.52
N GLY A 171 23.81 -17.12 -18.99
CA GLY A 171 24.61 -16.02 -18.45
C GLY A 171 23.95 -14.65 -18.61
N ASN A 172 23.14 -14.44 -19.65
CA ASN A 172 22.32 -13.23 -19.76
C ASN A 172 21.23 -13.18 -18.69
N VAL A 173 20.57 -14.31 -18.38
CA VAL A 173 19.60 -14.38 -17.28
C VAL A 173 20.25 -14.01 -15.95
N GLU A 174 21.40 -14.62 -15.63
CA GLU A 174 22.16 -14.29 -14.42
C GLU A 174 22.52 -12.80 -14.37
N ARG A 175 23.09 -12.25 -15.44
CA ARG A 175 23.45 -10.83 -15.50
C ARG A 175 22.24 -9.93 -15.26
N GLU A 176 21.11 -10.23 -15.88
CA GLU A 176 19.89 -9.44 -15.67
C GLU A 176 19.37 -9.58 -14.23
N LEU A 177 19.32 -10.78 -13.66
CA LEU A 177 18.92 -10.97 -12.24
C LEU A 177 19.82 -10.17 -11.29
N LEU A 178 21.12 -10.10 -11.55
CA LEU A 178 22.07 -9.36 -10.71
C LEU A 178 22.05 -7.84 -10.95
N ASN A 179 21.43 -7.36 -12.04
CA ASN A 179 21.39 -5.94 -12.40
C ASN A 179 20.00 -5.30 -12.30
N MET A 180 18.94 -6.12 -12.34
CA MET A 180 17.59 -5.60 -12.52
C MET A 180 17.03 -4.96 -11.25
N TRP A 181 16.21 -3.94 -11.49
CA TRP A 181 15.40 -3.26 -10.51
C TRP A 181 14.02 -3.00 -11.13
N GLY A 182 13.01 -3.71 -10.64
CA GLY A 182 11.65 -3.62 -11.14
C GLY A 182 10.86 -2.46 -10.56
N ASP A 183 9.65 -2.28 -11.04
CA ASP A 183 8.69 -1.30 -10.54
C ASP A 183 8.13 -1.70 -9.14
N PRO A 184 8.29 -0.84 -8.12
CA PRO A 184 7.54 -0.91 -6.86
C PRO A 184 6.16 -0.26 -7.05
N LEU A 185 5.26 -0.93 -7.75
CA LEU A 185 3.96 -0.36 -8.16
C LEU A 185 3.02 -0.13 -6.98
N HIS A 186 2.97 -1.08 -6.03
CA HIS A 186 2.11 -1.00 -4.85
C HIS A 186 2.84 -1.28 -3.54
N SER A 187 4.07 -1.81 -3.60
CA SER A 187 4.89 -2.00 -2.41
C SER A 187 5.28 -0.64 -1.83
N ARG A 188 4.90 -0.38 -0.58
CA ARG A 188 5.42 0.76 0.18
C ARG A 188 6.74 0.39 0.86
N PRO A 189 7.73 1.29 0.89
CA PRO A 189 8.95 1.09 1.64
C PRO A 189 8.66 0.86 3.14
N LEU A 190 9.20 -0.24 3.68
CA LEU A 190 9.13 -0.58 5.10
C LEU A 190 10.50 -0.29 5.73
N MET A 191 10.58 0.71 6.60
CA MET A 191 11.78 0.95 7.38
C MET A 191 11.82 0.09 8.65
N VAL A 192 12.99 -0.46 8.94
CA VAL A 192 13.27 -1.17 10.19
C VAL A 192 14.58 -0.67 10.79
N ASN A 193 14.53 -0.31 12.07
CA ASN A 193 15.69 0.09 12.85
C ASN A 193 16.41 -1.12 13.47
N TYR A 194 17.74 -1.14 13.39
CA TYR A 194 18.63 -2.17 13.94
C TYR A 194 19.48 -1.63 15.11
N GLY A 195 18.97 -0.62 15.81
CA GLY A 195 19.65 0.08 16.88
C GLY A 195 20.40 1.30 16.34
N GLY A 196 21.59 1.56 16.89
CA GLY A 196 22.45 2.62 16.39
C GLY A 196 23.77 2.71 17.15
N THR A 197 24.56 3.71 16.81
CA THR A 197 25.83 4.02 17.49
C THR A 197 25.90 5.49 17.84
N THR A 198 26.38 5.78 19.05
CA THR A 198 26.68 7.16 19.44
C THR A 198 28.01 7.60 18.81
N VAL A 199 27.97 8.67 18.02
CA VAL A 199 29.14 9.32 17.42
C VAL A 199 29.22 10.74 17.96
N GLY A 200 30.10 10.98 18.93
CA GLY A 200 30.16 12.27 19.63
C GLY A 200 28.96 12.44 20.55
N GLU A 201 28.16 13.50 20.33
CA GLU A 201 26.91 13.75 21.06
C GLU A 201 25.68 13.22 20.31
N ASP A 202 25.84 12.75 19.06
CA ASP A 202 24.75 12.33 18.19
C ASP A 202 24.56 10.82 18.19
N PHE A 203 23.31 10.36 18.29
CA PHE A 203 22.95 8.96 18.07
C PHE A 203 22.62 8.74 16.59
N VAL A 204 23.41 7.90 15.92
CA VAL A 204 23.22 7.55 14.51
C VAL A 204 22.52 6.20 14.43
N GLU A 205 21.28 6.21 13.95
CA GLU A 205 20.48 5.00 13.78
C GLU A 205 21.00 4.11 12.63
N ASP A 206 21.01 2.80 12.83
CA ASP A 206 21.24 1.81 11.78
C ASP A 206 19.89 1.37 11.22
N ASN A 207 19.48 1.93 10.08
CA ASN A 207 18.17 1.68 9.49
C ASN A 207 18.31 0.95 8.16
N ILE A 208 17.40 0.00 7.93
CA ILE A 208 17.26 -0.72 6.66
C ILE A 208 15.85 -0.49 6.12
N VAL A 209 15.76 -0.13 4.85
CA VAL A 209 14.49 -0.02 4.13
C VAL A 209 14.28 -1.22 3.23
N PHE A 210 13.12 -1.85 3.39
CA PHE A 210 12.66 -2.99 2.60
C PHE A 210 11.63 -2.53 1.59
N VAL A 211 11.81 -2.86 0.31
CA VAL A 211 10.83 -2.57 -0.74
C VAL A 211 10.78 -3.72 -1.74
N SER A 212 9.59 -4.14 -2.13
CA SER A 212 9.41 -5.20 -3.11
C SER A 212 9.01 -4.66 -4.49
N THR A 213 9.33 -5.40 -5.54
CA THR A 213 9.10 -4.98 -6.92
C THR A 213 8.47 -6.08 -7.77
N ASN A 214 7.76 -5.67 -8.82
CA ASN A 214 7.20 -6.60 -9.80
C ASN A 214 8.25 -7.35 -10.64
N ALA A 215 9.54 -7.08 -10.45
CA ALA A 215 10.62 -7.98 -10.92
C ALA A 215 10.68 -9.30 -10.11
N GLY A 216 9.85 -9.44 -9.08
CA GLY A 216 9.79 -10.62 -8.22
C GLY A 216 10.72 -10.55 -7.01
N MET A 217 11.27 -9.38 -6.69
CA MET A 217 12.30 -9.23 -5.67
C MET A 217 11.84 -8.36 -4.50
N LEU A 218 12.22 -8.74 -3.29
CA LEU A 218 12.31 -7.85 -2.13
C LEU A 218 13.75 -7.35 -2.01
N HIS A 219 13.94 -6.04 -1.88
CA HIS A 219 15.23 -5.38 -1.73
C HIS A 219 15.40 -4.88 -0.30
N ALA A 220 16.57 -5.08 0.31
CA ALA A 220 16.92 -4.56 1.64
C ALA A 220 18.05 -3.53 1.49
N ILE A 221 17.74 -2.25 1.73
CA ILE A 221 18.58 -1.10 1.41
C ILE A 221 19.06 -0.43 2.68
N ASP A 222 20.38 -0.26 2.80
CA ASP A 222 21.00 0.52 3.87
C ASP A 222 20.65 2.00 3.69
N THR A 223 20.02 2.60 4.69
CA THR A 223 19.55 3.98 4.53
C THR A 223 20.68 5.00 4.51
N SER A 224 21.83 4.68 5.11
CA SER A 224 22.97 5.59 5.25
C SER A 224 23.67 5.85 3.91
N ASN A 225 23.70 4.86 3.02
CA ASN A 225 24.49 4.91 1.80
C ASN A 225 23.75 4.40 0.55
N GLY A 226 22.55 3.83 0.70
CA GLY A 226 21.73 3.28 -0.38
C GLY A 226 22.18 1.92 -0.91
N ASP A 227 23.20 1.29 -0.33
CA ASP A 227 23.70 -0.01 -0.77
C ASP A 227 22.69 -1.12 -0.45
N GLU A 228 22.43 -1.98 -1.43
CA GLU A 228 21.58 -3.16 -1.24
C GLU A 228 22.33 -4.22 -0.41
N LYS A 229 21.87 -4.46 0.83
CA LYS A 229 22.42 -5.51 1.70
C LYS A 229 22.14 -6.89 1.13
N PHE A 230 20.92 -7.12 0.68
CA PHE A 230 20.50 -8.33 -0.02
C PHE A 230 19.23 -8.11 -0.84
N ALA A 231 18.97 -9.01 -1.77
CA ALA A 231 17.68 -9.16 -2.43
C ALA A 231 17.14 -10.58 -2.20
N PHE A 232 15.82 -10.73 -2.14
CA PHE A 232 15.13 -12.02 -2.03
C PHE A 232 14.14 -12.22 -3.18
N MET A 233 14.26 -13.33 -3.91
CA MET A 233 13.35 -13.73 -4.99
C MET A 233 12.77 -15.13 -4.69
N PRO A 234 11.48 -15.27 -4.33
CA PRO A 234 10.89 -16.56 -4.00
C PRO A 234 10.82 -17.50 -5.21
N TYR A 235 10.64 -18.79 -4.92
CA TYR A 235 10.54 -19.87 -5.90
C TYR A 235 9.57 -19.56 -7.05
N GLU A 236 8.42 -18.96 -6.75
CA GLU A 236 7.35 -18.63 -7.70
C GLU A 236 7.81 -17.73 -8.85
N PHE A 237 8.85 -16.93 -8.63
CA PHE A 237 9.39 -16.01 -9.63
C PHE A 237 10.73 -16.47 -10.18
N ILE A 238 11.64 -16.98 -9.33
CA ILE A 238 12.96 -17.45 -9.81
C ILE A 238 12.83 -18.64 -10.77
N SER A 239 11.81 -19.50 -10.57
CA SER A 239 11.47 -20.60 -11.50
C SER A 239 10.95 -20.13 -12.86
N LYS A 240 10.72 -18.82 -13.01
CA LYS A 240 10.29 -18.15 -14.24
C LYS A 240 11.24 -17.01 -14.60
N ALA A 241 12.49 -17.03 -14.13
CA ALA A 241 13.43 -15.93 -14.28
C ALA A 241 13.55 -15.41 -15.72
N SER A 242 13.46 -16.29 -16.73
CA SER A 242 13.46 -15.89 -18.15
C SER A 242 12.36 -14.85 -18.47
N SER A 243 11.15 -14.98 -17.92
CA SER A 243 10.04 -14.05 -18.21
C SER A 243 10.22 -12.65 -17.61
N TYR A 244 11.10 -12.51 -16.61
CA TYR A 244 11.45 -11.22 -16.00
C TYR A 244 12.75 -10.63 -16.59
N THR A 245 13.54 -11.44 -17.31
CA THR A 245 14.87 -11.08 -17.80
C THR A 245 14.94 -11.07 -19.33
N VAL A 246 15.28 -12.19 -19.94
CA VAL A 246 15.63 -12.29 -21.37
C VAL A 246 14.41 -12.47 -22.28
N ASN A 247 13.25 -12.84 -21.74
CA ASN A 247 12.01 -13.06 -22.48
C ASN A 247 10.83 -12.31 -21.83
N ARG A 248 10.99 -10.99 -21.68
CA ARG A 248 9.96 -10.10 -21.13
C ARG A 248 8.76 -10.04 -22.08
N PRO A 249 7.57 -10.56 -21.71
CA PRO A 249 6.44 -10.60 -22.61
C PRO A 249 5.90 -9.17 -22.86
N PRO A 250 5.39 -8.88 -24.07
CA PRO A 250 4.72 -7.60 -24.34
C PRO A 250 3.45 -7.46 -23.49
N LEU A 251 2.81 -6.29 -23.52
CA LEU A 251 1.45 -6.17 -22.97
C LEU A 251 0.47 -6.99 -23.84
N ALA A 252 -0.49 -7.64 -23.20
CA ALA A 252 -1.62 -8.27 -23.87
C ALA A 252 -2.69 -7.22 -24.22
N GLY A 253 -3.70 -7.62 -25.00
CA GLY A 253 -4.78 -6.73 -25.44
C GLY A 253 -5.44 -5.96 -24.28
N GLY A 254 -5.68 -4.67 -24.49
CA GLY A 254 -6.16 -3.75 -23.46
C GLY A 254 -5.08 -3.31 -22.46
N ASN A 255 -3.82 -3.20 -22.89
CA ASN A 255 -2.66 -2.81 -22.07
C ASN A 255 -2.46 -3.68 -20.82
N LYS A 256 -2.82 -4.97 -20.91
CA LYS A 256 -2.78 -5.89 -19.78
C LYS A 256 -1.38 -6.47 -19.61
N ARG A 257 -0.76 -6.19 -18.47
CA ARG A 257 0.50 -6.80 -18.05
C ARG A 257 0.34 -8.32 -17.87
N GLN A 258 1.30 -9.09 -18.35
CA GLN A 258 1.27 -10.55 -18.30
C GLN A 258 2.07 -11.15 -17.14
N THR A 259 3.07 -10.42 -16.63
CA THR A 259 3.90 -10.87 -15.50
C THR A 259 3.78 -9.88 -14.35
N TYR A 260 3.43 -10.38 -13.16
CA TYR A 260 3.48 -9.64 -11.90
C TYR A 260 4.45 -10.32 -10.95
N GLY A 261 5.11 -9.53 -10.10
CA GLY A 261 6.13 -10.03 -9.17
C GLY A 261 5.69 -9.89 -7.71
N LEU A 262 6.66 -9.60 -6.85
CA LEU A 262 6.45 -9.39 -5.43
C LEU A 262 6.12 -7.92 -5.21
N ASP A 263 4.84 -7.58 -5.12
CA ASP A 263 4.40 -6.18 -5.15
C ASP A 263 3.60 -5.77 -3.90
N GLY A 264 3.45 -6.69 -2.93
CA GLY A 264 2.78 -6.41 -1.66
C GLY A 264 3.58 -5.48 -0.76
N SER A 265 2.88 -4.64 0.02
CA SER A 265 3.52 -3.96 1.15
C SER A 265 3.85 -4.96 2.26
N TRP A 266 4.89 -4.64 3.04
CA TRP A 266 5.42 -5.52 4.09
C TRP A 266 5.14 -4.96 5.47
N SER A 267 5.07 -5.84 6.47
CA SER A 267 4.92 -5.47 7.88
C SER A 267 6.02 -6.10 8.72
N VAL A 268 6.30 -5.53 9.88
CA VAL A 268 7.42 -5.95 10.74
C VAL A 268 6.96 -6.32 12.14
N LEU A 269 7.55 -7.38 12.69
CA LEU A 269 7.61 -7.65 14.13
C LEU A 269 9.07 -7.46 14.57
N ARG A 270 9.34 -6.34 15.25
CA ARG A 270 10.66 -6.03 15.84
C ARG A 270 10.58 -6.21 17.36
N GLN A 271 11.41 -7.11 17.89
CA GLN A 271 11.60 -7.25 19.33
C GLN A 271 12.85 -6.46 19.74
N PRO A 272 12.75 -5.57 20.75
CA PRO A 272 13.90 -4.78 21.19
C PRO A 272 15.03 -5.66 21.73
N GLY A 273 16.23 -5.09 21.80
CA GLY A 273 17.35 -5.67 22.55
C GLY A 273 17.18 -5.45 24.05
N ALA A 274 18.27 -5.16 24.76
CA ALA A 274 18.19 -4.75 26.16
C ALA A 274 17.48 -3.40 26.33
N SER A 275 17.67 -2.51 25.36
CA SER A 275 16.94 -1.25 25.18
C SER A 275 16.42 -1.11 23.73
N LEU A 276 15.66 -0.04 23.45
CA LEU A 276 15.20 0.26 22.10
C LEU A 276 16.33 0.70 21.16
N GLU A 277 17.39 1.31 21.72
CA GLU A 277 18.57 1.80 21.00
C GLU A 277 19.56 0.68 20.66
N ASP A 278 19.47 -0.45 21.35
CA ASP A 278 20.27 -1.64 21.06
C ASP A 278 19.80 -2.36 19.80
N ALA A 279 20.71 -3.19 19.26
CA ALA A 279 20.37 -4.12 18.20
C ALA A 279 19.18 -5.01 18.63
N PRO A 280 18.15 -5.17 17.76
CA PRO A 280 16.96 -5.93 18.09
C PRO A 280 17.30 -7.41 18.33
N SER A 281 16.64 -8.01 19.31
CA SER A 281 16.77 -9.45 19.58
C SER A 281 16.14 -10.31 18.49
N LYS A 282 15.12 -9.77 17.80
CA LYS A 282 14.47 -10.43 16.67
C LYS A 282 13.84 -9.41 15.72
N VAL A 283 13.96 -9.67 14.42
CA VAL A 283 13.26 -8.92 13.36
C VAL A 283 12.67 -9.90 12.36
N MET A 284 11.35 -9.92 12.28
CA MET A 284 10.59 -10.68 11.28
C MET A 284 9.83 -9.72 10.39
N ILE A 285 9.84 -9.96 9.08
CA ILE A 285 9.04 -9.20 8.11
C ILE A 285 8.11 -10.11 7.33
N TYR A 286 6.90 -9.62 7.03
CA TYR A 286 5.81 -10.38 6.43
C TYR A 286 5.26 -9.68 5.19
N GLY A 287 5.07 -10.40 4.09
CA GLY A 287 4.61 -9.81 2.83
C GLY A 287 3.98 -10.80 1.86
N GLY A 288 3.18 -10.27 0.94
CA GLY A 288 2.45 -11.03 -0.09
C GLY A 288 2.84 -10.63 -1.51
N MET A 289 2.21 -11.29 -2.49
CA MET A 289 2.55 -11.17 -3.92
C MET A 289 1.57 -10.27 -4.69
N ARG A 290 0.42 -9.89 -4.11
CA ARG A 290 -0.69 -9.25 -4.83
C ARG A 290 -1.05 -10.03 -6.10
N ARG A 291 -1.01 -9.39 -7.28
CA ARG A 291 -1.29 -10.04 -8.57
C ARG A 291 -0.25 -11.09 -8.98
N GLY A 292 0.93 -11.10 -8.35
CA GLY A 292 1.99 -12.08 -8.62
C GLY A 292 1.63 -13.50 -8.19
N GLY A 293 0.71 -13.68 -7.24
CA GLY A 293 0.34 -15.00 -6.75
C GLY A 293 -0.43 -14.98 -5.44
N ASN A 294 -0.55 -16.15 -4.81
CA ASN A 294 -1.37 -16.40 -3.63
C ASN A 294 -0.55 -16.90 -2.42
N SER A 295 0.74 -16.56 -2.36
CA SER A 295 1.59 -16.89 -1.21
C SER A 295 1.81 -15.68 -0.30
N TYR A 296 1.98 -15.95 1.00
CA TYR A 296 2.56 -15.04 1.98
C TYR A 296 3.90 -15.61 2.48
N PHE A 297 4.83 -14.72 2.80
CA PHE A 297 6.18 -15.09 3.24
C PHE A 297 6.51 -14.39 4.56
N ALA A 298 7.26 -15.08 5.42
CA ALA A 298 7.93 -14.49 6.56
C ALA A 298 9.44 -14.66 6.44
N LEU A 299 10.18 -13.56 6.54
CA LEU A 299 11.63 -13.57 6.58
C LEU A 299 12.11 -13.18 7.97
N ASP A 300 12.99 -14.00 8.54
CA ASP A 300 13.83 -13.60 9.66
C ASP A 300 15.00 -12.78 9.09
N VAL A 301 14.98 -11.49 9.41
CA VAL A 301 15.98 -10.51 8.98
C VAL A 301 16.73 -9.93 10.16
N THR A 302 16.68 -10.59 11.33
CA THR A 302 17.43 -10.19 12.53
C THR A 302 18.92 -9.95 12.21
N ASN A 303 19.47 -10.79 11.32
CA ASN A 303 20.77 -10.54 10.69
C ASN A 303 20.60 -10.34 9.17
N VAL A 304 20.63 -9.09 8.71
CA VAL A 304 20.54 -8.74 7.27
C VAL A 304 21.72 -9.28 6.43
N SER A 305 22.80 -9.71 7.08
CA SER A 305 23.92 -10.40 6.40
C SER A 305 23.67 -11.90 6.17
N SER A 306 22.65 -12.47 6.78
CA SER A 306 22.26 -13.87 6.60
C SER A 306 20.75 -14.04 6.84
N PRO A 307 19.89 -13.48 5.96
CA PRO A 307 18.45 -13.61 6.12
C PRO A 307 18.01 -15.06 6.01
N GLN A 308 16.88 -15.40 6.62
CA GLN A 308 16.28 -16.73 6.55
C GLN A 308 14.80 -16.63 6.19
N LEU A 309 14.28 -17.60 5.43
CA LEU A 309 12.85 -17.79 5.30
C LEU A 309 12.40 -18.54 6.55
N ALA A 310 11.58 -17.88 7.37
CA ALA A 310 11.01 -18.49 8.56
C ALA A 310 9.88 -19.44 8.17
N TRP A 311 8.95 -18.98 7.33
CA TRP A 311 7.86 -19.78 6.82
C TRP A 311 7.27 -19.18 5.54
N GLN A 312 6.51 -20.00 4.82
CA GLN A 312 5.70 -19.61 3.68
C GLN A 312 4.32 -20.23 3.80
N ILE A 313 3.29 -19.44 3.51
CA ILE A 313 1.91 -19.90 3.34
C ILE A 313 1.61 -19.92 1.84
N SER A 314 1.09 -21.04 1.35
CA SER A 314 0.68 -21.21 -0.05
C SER A 314 -0.83 -21.38 -0.15
N GLY A 315 -1.50 -20.43 -0.80
CA GLY A 315 -2.94 -20.50 -1.01
C GLY A 315 -3.35 -21.65 -1.94
N GLY A 316 -4.59 -22.12 -1.77
CA GLY A 316 -5.13 -23.25 -2.53
C GLY A 316 -4.77 -24.63 -1.95
N THR A 317 -4.14 -24.68 -0.78
CA THR A 317 -3.75 -25.95 -0.11
C THR A 317 -4.00 -25.90 1.39
N GLY A 318 -4.30 -27.05 2.00
CA GLY A 318 -4.46 -27.19 3.46
C GLY A 318 -5.47 -26.21 4.05
N ASP A 319 -5.11 -25.63 5.20
CA ASP A 319 -5.88 -24.61 5.93
C ASP A 319 -6.10 -23.31 5.13
N PHE A 320 -5.38 -23.13 4.02
CA PHE A 320 -5.42 -21.93 3.17
C PHE A 320 -6.02 -22.22 1.79
N VAL A 321 -6.87 -23.26 1.66
CA VAL A 321 -7.50 -23.63 0.40
C VAL A 321 -8.30 -22.49 -0.25
N ASP A 322 -8.87 -21.60 0.57
CA ASP A 322 -9.65 -20.44 0.12
C ASP A 322 -8.83 -19.16 -0.07
N LEU A 323 -7.51 -19.21 0.13
CA LEU A 323 -6.64 -18.06 -0.05
C LEU A 323 -6.43 -17.73 -1.54
N GLY A 324 -6.93 -16.57 -1.94
CA GLY A 324 -6.75 -15.97 -3.26
C GLY A 324 -5.43 -15.24 -3.41
N GLN A 325 -5.35 -14.37 -4.42
CA GLN A 325 -4.17 -13.52 -4.60
C GLN A 325 -3.95 -12.64 -3.36
N THR A 326 -2.71 -12.57 -2.87
CA THR A 326 -2.39 -12.00 -1.56
C THR A 326 -2.27 -10.48 -1.61
N TRP A 327 -3.41 -9.81 -1.79
CA TRP A 327 -3.53 -8.36 -1.91
C TRP A 327 -3.52 -7.65 -0.55
N SER A 328 -4.05 -8.30 0.49
CA SER A 328 -4.13 -7.76 1.84
C SER A 328 -2.72 -7.55 2.39
N THR A 329 -2.38 -6.34 2.81
CA THR A 329 -1.16 -6.13 3.59
C THR A 329 -1.34 -6.83 4.93
N PRO A 330 -0.40 -7.70 5.36
CA PRO A 330 -0.52 -8.36 6.65
C PRO A 330 -0.52 -7.36 7.81
N LYS A 331 -1.13 -7.70 8.93
CA LYS A 331 -1.08 -6.88 10.16
C LYS A 331 -0.49 -7.70 11.29
N VAL A 332 0.49 -7.14 11.99
CA VAL A 332 1.09 -7.78 13.16
C VAL A 332 0.36 -7.31 14.41
N ALA A 333 -0.06 -8.25 15.26
CA ALA A 333 -0.73 -7.95 16.52
C ALA A 333 -0.47 -9.05 17.57
N ARG A 334 -1.03 -8.89 18.77
CA ARG A 334 -1.08 -9.97 19.77
C ARG A 334 -2.49 -10.55 19.81
N PHE A 335 -2.60 -11.86 19.74
CA PHE A 335 -3.89 -12.55 19.77
C PHE A 335 -4.01 -13.30 21.10
N PRO A 336 -5.18 -13.28 21.75
CA PRO A 336 -5.35 -13.99 23.00
C PRO A 336 -5.26 -15.51 22.78
N THR A 337 -4.80 -16.21 23.79
CA THR A 337 -4.80 -17.68 23.84
C THR A 337 -5.76 -18.15 24.92
N SER A 338 -6.32 -19.35 24.73
CA SER A 338 -7.30 -19.92 25.64
C SER A 338 -6.84 -19.95 27.09
N ASP A 339 -5.54 -20.11 27.34
CA ASP A 339 -4.95 -20.17 28.69
C ASP A 339 -4.78 -18.80 29.38
N GLY A 340 -5.44 -17.75 28.86
CA GLY A 340 -5.35 -16.37 29.34
C GLY A 340 -4.06 -15.66 28.97
N GLY A 341 -3.24 -16.24 28.10
CA GLY A 341 -2.05 -15.62 27.53
C GLY A 341 -2.33 -14.87 26.23
N SER A 342 -1.26 -14.47 25.54
CA SER A 342 -1.34 -14.01 24.16
C SER A 342 -0.10 -14.40 23.36
N ILE A 343 -0.24 -14.48 22.04
CA ILE A 343 0.83 -14.82 21.09
C ILE A 343 0.95 -13.77 19.99
N PRO A 344 2.15 -13.52 19.42
CA PRO A 344 2.26 -12.64 18.27
C PRO A 344 1.67 -13.33 17.05
N VAL A 345 0.82 -12.63 16.31
CA VAL A 345 0.15 -13.13 15.12
C VAL A 345 0.31 -12.20 13.94
N VAL A 346 0.04 -12.75 12.76
CA VAL A 346 -0.11 -12.02 11.51
C VAL A 346 -1.54 -12.23 11.01
N ILE A 347 -2.24 -11.14 10.72
CA ILE A 347 -3.66 -11.11 10.35
C ILE A 347 -3.79 -10.60 8.91
N PHE A 348 -4.57 -11.28 8.07
CA PHE A 348 -4.78 -10.86 6.68
C PHE A 348 -6.13 -11.33 6.12
N GLY A 349 -6.62 -10.57 5.13
CA GLY A 349 -7.79 -10.96 4.34
C GLY A 349 -7.48 -12.11 3.38
N GLY A 350 -8.52 -12.83 2.98
CA GLY A 350 -8.42 -14.03 2.14
C GLY A 350 -7.99 -13.75 0.71
N GLY A 351 -7.92 -12.48 0.32
CA GLY A 351 -7.31 -12.06 -0.93
C GLY A 351 -8.30 -11.93 -2.07
N TYR A 352 -7.75 -11.74 -3.26
CA TYR A 352 -8.49 -11.42 -4.48
C TYR A 352 -8.74 -12.65 -5.35
N SER A 353 -9.92 -12.74 -5.96
CA SER A 353 -10.25 -13.76 -6.95
C SER A 353 -10.29 -13.18 -8.37
N PRO A 354 -9.23 -13.38 -9.19
CA PRO A 354 -9.17 -12.85 -10.55
C PRO A 354 -10.30 -13.31 -11.46
N ALA A 355 -10.71 -14.59 -11.35
CA ALA A 355 -11.76 -15.16 -12.18
C ALA A 355 -13.12 -14.45 -12.02
N ASP A 356 -13.32 -13.83 -10.85
CA ASP A 356 -14.55 -13.16 -10.49
C ASP A 356 -14.52 -11.65 -10.81
N HIS A 357 -13.34 -11.00 -10.78
CA HIS A 357 -13.23 -9.53 -10.77
C HIS A 357 -12.29 -8.89 -11.83
N ASP A 358 -11.53 -9.65 -12.62
CA ASP A 358 -10.66 -9.09 -13.68
C ASP A 358 -11.39 -8.80 -15.02
N ASP A 359 -12.59 -9.35 -15.17
CA ASP A 359 -13.46 -9.06 -16.31
C ASP A 359 -14.53 -8.05 -15.89
N HIS A 360 -14.82 -7.10 -16.78
CA HIS A 360 -15.91 -6.15 -16.58
C HIS A 360 -17.24 -6.87 -16.80
N LYS A 361 -17.83 -7.38 -15.72
CA LYS A 361 -19.08 -8.14 -15.72
C LYS A 361 -19.83 -7.97 -14.40
N GLU A 362 -21.09 -8.38 -14.42
CA GLU A 362 -21.91 -8.48 -13.21
C GLU A 362 -21.26 -9.36 -12.15
N ARG A 363 -21.28 -8.88 -10.91
CA ARG A 363 -20.68 -9.56 -9.77
C ARG A 363 -21.41 -10.87 -9.48
N ARG A 364 -20.65 -11.95 -9.24
CA ARG A 364 -21.23 -13.25 -8.85
C ARG A 364 -21.86 -13.19 -7.45
N ALA A 365 -22.76 -14.11 -7.17
CA ALA A 365 -23.36 -14.26 -5.84
C ALA A 365 -22.34 -14.71 -4.78
N GLN A 366 -21.33 -15.48 -5.20
CA GLN A 366 -20.22 -15.94 -4.37
C GLN A 366 -18.96 -16.06 -5.24
N ASP A 367 -17.83 -15.60 -4.73
CA ASP A 367 -16.53 -15.70 -5.40
C ASP A 367 -15.95 -17.11 -5.25
N GLU A 368 -15.05 -17.51 -6.15
CA GLU A 368 -14.40 -18.83 -6.12
C GLU A 368 -13.47 -19.02 -4.92
N LYS A 369 -12.91 -17.91 -4.40
CA LYS A 369 -11.98 -17.87 -3.27
C LYS A 369 -11.88 -16.44 -2.72
N GLY A 370 -11.07 -16.24 -1.69
CA GLY A 370 -10.79 -14.92 -1.15
C GLY A 370 -11.72 -14.45 -0.04
N ASN A 371 -12.79 -15.19 0.21
CA ASN A 371 -13.91 -14.84 1.07
C ASN A 371 -13.75 -15.40 2.51
N ALA A 372 -12.55 -15.22 3.05
CA ALA A 372 -12.17 -15.59 4.41
C ALA A 372 -11.23 -14.52 5.00
N ILE A 373 -10.98 -14.58 6.30
CA ILE A 373 -9.86 -13.90 6.98
C ILE A 373 -9.05 -14.93 7.76
N TYR A 374 -7.76 -14.67 7.93
CA TYR A 374 -6.83 -15.60 8.59
C TYR A 374 -6.01 -14.87 9.65
N VAL A 375 -5.80 -15.56 10.75
CA VAL A 375 -4.87 -15.21 11.83
C VAL A 375 -3.89 -16.36 11.96
N VAL A 376 -2.61 -16.08 11.78
CA VAL A 376 -1.55 -17.09 11.84
C VAL A 376 -0.50 -16.72 12.88
N ASN A 377 0.15 -17.72 13.47
CA ASN A 377 1.24 -17.50 14.40
C ASN A 377 2.40 -16.79 13.67
N ALA A 378 2.85 -15.66 14.20
CA ALA A 378 3.87 -14.84 13.55
C ALA A 378 5.23 -15.57 13.40
N ASN A 379 5.54 -16.50 14.30
CA ASN A 379 6.80 -17.23 14.30
C ASN A 379 6.77 -18.48 13.41
N THR A 380 5.63 -19.17 13.31
CA THR A 380 5.54 -20.49 12.66
C THR A 380 4.72 -20.50 11.37
N GLY A 381 3.84 -19.50 11.16
CA GLY A 381 2.90 -19.46 10.04
C GLY A 381 1.72 -20.41 10.18
N GLU A 382 1.61 -21.13 11.31
CA GLU A 382 0.49 -22.03 11.60
C GLU A 382 -0.81 -21.26 11.81
N LEU A 383 -1.92 -21.81 11.34
CA LEU A 383 -3.23 -21.20 11.52
C LEU A 383 -3.61 -21.17 13.00
N VAL A 384 -3.94 -19.98 13.51
CA VAL A 384 -4.46 -19.76 14.86
C VAL A 384 -5.98 -19.67 14.83
N TRP A 385 -6.52 -18.86 13.91
CA TRP A 385 -7.95 -18.69 13.73
C TRP A 385 -8.28 -18.25 12.31
N SER A 386 -9.48 -18.58 11.84
CA SER A 386 -10.01 -18.12 10.56
C SER A 386 -11.53 -18.00 10.58
N ALA A 387 -12.06 -17.11 9.73
CA ALA A 387 -13.49 -17.00 9.50
C ALA A 387 -13.79 -16.84 8.01
N GLY A 388 -14.88 -17.44 7.53
CA GLY A 388 -15.26 -17.41 6.12
C GLY A 388 -16.55 -18.20 5.86
N SER A 389 -17.06 -18.22 4.62
CA SER A 389 -18.36 -18.88 4.35
C SER A 389 -18.30 -20.38 4.05
N ARG A 390 -17.14 -20.94 3.71
CA ARG A 390 -17.00 -22.36 3.36
C ARG A 390 -16.74 -23.22 4.60
N SER A 391 -17.81 -23.83 5.12
CA SER A 391 -17.76 -24.73 6.26
C SER A 391 -16.73 -25.86 6.03
N GLY A 392 -15.87 -26.11 7.02
CA GLY A 392 -14.80 -27.12 6.94
C GLY A 392 -13.43 -26.58 6.50
N ASN A 393 -13.39 -25.36 5.97
CA ASN A 393 -12.13 -24.67 5.62
C ASN A 393 -11.73 -23.61 6.66
N VAL A 394 -12.63 -23.26 7.57
CA VAL A 394 -12.44 -22.17 8.53
C VAL A 394 -12.90 -22.57 9.93
N ALA A 395 -12.33 -21.94 10.96
CA ALA A 395 -12.72 -22.15 12.34
C ALA A 395 -14.13 -21.60 12.63
N THR A 396 -14.41 -20.37 12.19
CA THR A 396 -15.73 -19.73 12.34
C THR A 396 -16.44 -19.63 10.99
N THR A 397 -17.53 -20.38 10.81
CA THR A 397 -18.32 -20.34 9.56
C THR A 397 -19.28 -19.15 9.57
N VAL A 398 -19.19 -18.30 8.56
CA VAL A 398 -19.97 -17.07 8.40
C VAL A 398 -20.57 -17.06 7.00
N SER A 399 -21.82 -17.52 6.86
CA SER A 399 -22.46 -17.74 5.56
C SER A 399 -22.55 -16.49 4.67
N SER A 400 -22.49 -15.29 5.27
CA SER A 400 -22.53 -14.02 4.54
C SER A 400 -21.18 -13.55 3.99
N MET A 401 -20.06 -14.20 4.32
CA MET A 401 -18.74 -13.87 3.75
C MET A 401 -18.60 -14.55 2.38
N THR A 402 -19.32 -14.05 1.39
CA THR A 402 -19.42 -14.66 0.05
C THR A 402 -18.44 -14.09 -0.96
N HIS A 403 -17.83 -12.93 -0.68
CA HIS A 403 -16.99 -12.21 -1.64
C HIS A 403 -15.57 -12.05 -1.12
N SER A 404 -14.64 -11.85 -2.06
CA SER A 404 -13.21 -11.65 -1.83
C SER A 404 -12.95 -10.51 -0.86
N ILE A 405 -12.00 -10.70 0.07
CA ILE A 405 -11.54 -9.71 1.04
C ILE A 405 -10.07 -9.38 0.72
N PRO A 406 -9.81 -8.49 -0.25
CA PRO A 406 -8.45 -8.14 -0.66
C PRO A 406 -7.82 -7.03 0.19
N GLY A 407 -8.62 -6.25 0.93
CA GLY A 407 -8.13 -5.17 1.79
C GLY A 407 -7.47 -5.70 3.06
N SER A 408 -6.57 -4.90 3.64
CA SER A 408 -6.02 -5.18 4.96
C SER A 408 -7.10 -5.16 6.03
N ILE A 409 -6.86 -5.85 7.14
CA ILE A 409 -7.79 -5.91 8.26
C ILE A 409 -7.46 -4.78 9.24
N ALA A 410 -8.45 -4.01 9.68
CA ALA A 410 -8.26 -3.06 10.77
C ALA A 410 -8.31 -3.80 12.11
N VAL A 411 -7.33 -3.55 12.97
CA VAL A 411 -7.12 -4.28 14.22
C VAL A 411 -7.28 -3.31 15.38
N VAL A 412 -8.28 -3.52 16.23
CA VAL A 412 -8.61 -2.65 17.36
C VAL A 412 -8.29 -3.35 18.67
N ASP A 413 -7.55 -2.66 19.51
CA ASP A 413 -7.25 -2.97 20.91
C ASP A 413 -7.99 -1.92 21.73
N ALA A 414 -9.13 -2.30 22.30
CA ALA A 414 -10.10 -1.41 22.91
C ALA A 414 -9.69 -1.00 24.33
N ASP A 415 -9.07 -1.89 25.09
CA ASP A 415 -8.67 -1.63 26.49
C ASP A 415 -7.19 -1.27 26.64
N SER A 416 -6.44 -1.25 25.53
CA SER A 416 -5.03 -0.89 25.46
C SER A 416 -4.10 -1.83 26.23
N ASP A 417 -4.49 -3.09 26.39
CA ASP A 417 -3.66 -4.15 26.98
C ASP A 417 -2.61 -4.72 25.98
N GLY A 418 -2.70 -4.32 24.71
CA GLY A 418 -1.82 -4.74 23.62
C GLY A 418 -2.31 -5.97 22.87
N VAL A 419 -3.50 -6.49 23.18
CA VAL A 419 -4.16 -7.66 22.59
C VAL A 419 -5.33 -7.20 21.71
N VAL A 420 -5.65 -7.98 20.68
CA VAL A 420 -6.75 -7.65 19.76
C VAL A 420 -8.10 -7.98 20.40
N ASP A 421 -9.02 -7.01 20.35
CA ASP A 421 -10.44 -7.18 20.71
C ASP A 421 -11.35 -7.25 19.50
N HIS A 422 -11.14 -6.38 18.52
CA HIS A 422 -11.99 -6.30 17.33
C HIS A 422 -11.19 -6.24 16.04
N LEU A 423 -11.73 -6.88 15.02
CA LEU A 423 -11.24 -6.77 13.65
C LEU A 423 -12.32 -6.18 12.75
N TYR A 424 -11.99 -5.17 11.94
CA TYR A 424 -12.92 -4.60 10.96
C TYR A 424 -12.40 -4.82 9.55
N PHE A 425 -13.27 -5.26 8.65
CA PHE A 425 -12.90 -5.54 7.26
C PHE A 425 -14.12 -5.47 6.34
N ALA A 426 -13.85 -5.19 5.06
CA ALA A 426 -14.87 -5.14 4.03
C ALA A 426 -14.51 -6.03 2.83
N ASP A 427 -15.51 -6.41 2.05
CA ASP A 427 -15.34 -7.29 0.90
C ASP A 427 -15.71 -6.62 -0.45
N LEU A 428 -15.40 -7.31 -1.54
CA LEU A 428 -15.80 -6.93 -2.90
C LEU A 428 -17.30 -7.13 -3.16
N GLY A 429 -18.04 -7.66 -2.20
CA GLY A 429 -19.51 -7.70 -2.14
C GLY A 429 -20.13 -6.37 -1.68
N GLY A 430 -19.30 -5.44 -1.21
CA GLY A 430 -19.77 -4.19 -0.61
C GLY A 430 -20.30 -4.40 0.81
N GLN A 431 -19.81 -5.42 1.51
CA GLN A 431 -20.20 -5.75 2.88
C GLN A 431 -19.13 -5.29 3.86
N LEU A 432 -19.55 -4.85 5.05
CA LEU A 432 -18.67 -4.46 6.16
C LEU A 432 -18.92 -5.39 7.35
N PHE A 433 -17.85 -5.93 7.92
CA PHE A 433 -17.89 -6.88 9.03
C PHE A 433 -17.07 -6.40 10.23
N ARG A 434 -17.44 -6.91 11.41
CA ARG A 434 -16.63 -6.89 12.63
C ARG A 434 -16.42 -8.33 13.08
N ALA A 435 -15.19 -8.70 13.42
CA ALA A 435 -14.94 -9.88 14.24
C ALA A 435 -14.73 -9.45 15.70
N ASP A 436 -15.34 -10.19 16.62
CA ASP A 436 -15.19 -10.02 18.06
C ASP A 436 -14.29 -11.14 18.59
N ILE A 437 -13.15 -10.76 19.15
CA ILE A 437 -12.12 -11.67 19.61
C ILE A 437 -12.30 -11.90 21.11
N ASP A 438 -12.93 -13.03 21.45
CA ASP A 438 -13.07 -13.48 22.84
C ASP A 438 -11.76 -14.03 23.40
N GLY A 439 -11.15 -13.31 24.36
CA GLY A 439 -9.95 -13.74 25.07
C GLY A 439 -10.18 -14.70 26.24
N SER A 440 -11.41 -15.15 26.47
CA SER A 440 -11.72 -16.15 27.50
C SER A 440 -11.26 -17.56 27.09
N GLU A 441 -11.22 -18.48 28.06
CA GLU A 441 -10.96 -19.92 27.83
C GLU A 441 -11.88 -20.57 26.80
N ALA A 442 -13.08 -19.99 26.57
CA ALA A 442 -14.00 -20.49 25.57
C ALA A 442 -13.55 -20.18 24.12
N GLY A 443 -12.71 -19.15 23.92
CA GLY A 443 -12.17 -18.76 22.61
C GLY A 443 -13.25 -18.58 21.53
N ALA A 444 -14.44 -18.10 21.92
CA ALA A 444 -15.63 -18.10 21.07
C ALA A 444 -15.65 -16.89 20.11
N HIS A 445 -14.60 -16.72 19.32
CA HIS A 445 -14.50 -15.62 18.36
C HIS A 445 -15.66 -15.65 17.36
N SER A 446 -16.30 -14.51 17.16
CA SER A 446 -17.49 -14.38 16.32
C SER A 446 -17.30 -13.32 15.24
N VAL A 447 -18.13 -13.38 14.19
CA VAL A 447 -18.11 -12.37 13.12
C VAL A 447 -19.52 -11.90 12.85
N THR A 448 -19.71 -10.58 12.92
CA THR A 448 -20.98 -9.89 12.71
C THR A 448 -20.92 -9.07 11.42
N LEU A 449 -21.94 -9.24 10.58
CA LEU A 449 -22.14 -8.39 9.41
C LEU A 449 -22.78 -7.06 9.84
N LEU A 450 -22.01 -5.97 9.72
CA LEU A 450 -22.44 -4.64 10.13
C LEU A 450 -23.26 -3.90 9.07
N ALA A 451 -22.89 -4.04 7.79
CA ALA A 451 -23.59 -3.36 6.70
C ALA A 451 -23.50 -4.09 5.35
N ARG A 452 -24.54 -3.91 4.53
CA ARG A 452 -24.60 -4.26 3.10
C ARG A 452 -24.74 -2.95 2.31
N LEU A 453 -23.59 -2.45 1.87
CA LEU A 453 -23.46 -1.20 1.13
C LEU A 453 -23.20 -1.43 -0.37
N GLY A 454 -23.02 -2.69 -0.77
CA GLY A 454 -23.06 -3.12 -2.17
C GLY A 454 -24.47 -3.40 -2.65
N GLY A 455 -24.61 -3.45 -3.97
CA GLY A 455 -25.86 -3.72 -4.69
C GLY A 455 -25.59 -4.22 -6.10
N THR A 456 -26.49 -3.87 -7.03
CA THR A 456 -26.45 -4.22 -8.45
C THR A 456 -26.62 -2.96 -9.31
N GLY A 457 -26.33 -3.03 -10.61
CA GLY A 457 -26.40 -1.86 -11.50
C GLY A 457 -25.54 -0.73 -10.95
N GLU A 458 -26.08 0.48 -10.89
CA GLU A 458 -25.37 1.66 -10.35
C GLU A 458 -24.87 1.50 -8.90
N ASN A 459 -25.46 0.57 -8.13
CA ASN A 459 -25.06 0.34 -6.74
C ASN A 459 -24.03 -0.79 -6.58
N HIS A 460 -23.39 -1.27 -7.64
CA HIS A 460 -22.39 -2.37 -7.61
C HIS A 460 -21.04 -2.01 -6.95
N ARG A 461 -21.10 -1.30 -5.81
CA ARG A 461 -19.95 -0.84 -5.02
C ARG A 461 -19.12 -2.01 -4.48
N ARG A 462 -17.80 -1.80 -4.45
CA ARG A 462 -16.79 -2.75 -3.97
C ARG A 462 -15.80 -2.03 -3.04
N PHE A 463 -15.30 -2.73 -2.03
CA PHE A 463 -14.29 -2.20 -1.11
C PHE A 463 -12.98 -3.00 -1.26
N TYR A 464 -11.95 -2.34 -1.78
CA TYR A 464 -10.61 -2.96 -1.95
C TYR A 464 -9.65 -2.64 -0.81
N GLU A 465 -10.01 -1.67 0.02
CA GLU A 465 -9.12 -0.99 0.96
C GLU A 465 -9.50 -1.29 2.40
N GLN A 466 -8.55 -1.08 3.30
CA GLN A 466 -8.76 -1.25 4.73
C GLN A 466 -9.77 -0.20 5.23
N PRO A 467 -10.82 -0.58 5.99
CA PRO A 467 -11.64 0.38 6.72
C PRO A 467 -10.81 1.06 7.82
N THR A 468 -11.03 2.35 8.03
CA THR A 468 -10.39 3.09 9.13
C THR A 468 -11.35 3.21 10.29
N VAL A 469 -10.91 2.79 11.47
CA VAL A 469 -11.70 2.85 12.70
C VAL A 469 -11.24 4.05 13.51
N SER A 470 -12.18 4.80 14.08
CA SER A 470 -11.90 5.94 14.94
C SER A 470 -12.77 5.88 16.18
N TYR A 471 -12.20 6.12 17.35
CA TYR A 471 -12.94 6.21 18.59
C TYR A 471 -13.51 7.61 18.75
N VAL A 472 -14.82 7.70 18.98
CA VAL A 472 -15.51 8.97 19.19
C VAL A 472 -16.38 8.86 20.45
N ARG A 473 -16.26 9.88 21.30
CA ARG A 473 -17.11 10.05 22.49
C ARG A 473 -18.07 11.20 22.26
N ASP A 474 -19.37 10.89 22.20
CA ASP A 474 -20.47 11.85 22.07
C ASP A 474 -21.27 11.89 23.37
N GLY A 475 -20.89 12.84 24.25
CA GLY A 475 -21.43 12.94 25.60
C GLY A 475 -21.19 11.67 26.42
N ALA A 476 -22.27 10.93 26.72
CA ALA A 476 -22.23 9.69 27.49
C ALA A 476 -21.98 8.43 26.63
N TYR A 477 -21.99 8.54 25.30
CA TYR A 477 -21.85 7.40 24.41
C TYR A 477 -20.46 7.33 23.80
N SER A 478 -19.84 6.15 23.89
CA SER A 478 -18.66 5.78 23.12
C SER A 478 -19.08 5.04 21.85
N SER A 479 -18.40 5.28 20.74
CA SER A 479 -18.70 4.64 19.46
C SER A 479 -17.43 4.51 18.62
N TYR A 480 -17.32 3.42 17.88
CA TYR A 480 -16.38 3.33 16.78
C TYR A 480 -17.03 3.90 15.52
N TYR A 481 -16.35 4.84 14.88
CA TYR A 481 -16.67 5.34 13.56
C TYR A 481 -15.82 4.57 12.56
N VAL A 482 -16.47 3.82 11.68
CA VAL A 482 -15.83 2.97 10.67
C VAL A 482 -15.99 3.63 9.31
N SER A 483 -14.91 4.21 8.81
CA SER A 483 -14.83 4.96 7.57
C SER A 483 -14.27 4.08 6.45
N LEU A 484 -14.96 4.02 5.30
CA LEU A 484 -14.54 3.26 4.12
C LEU A 484 -15.11 3.90 2.85
N ALA A 485 -14.33 3.90 1.77
CA ALA A 485 -14.74 4.45 0.49
C ALA A 485 -14.75 3.36 -0.58
N SER A 486 -15.78 3.35 -1.42
CA SER A 486 -15.92 2.35 -2.48
C SER A 486 -15.21 2.77 -3.77
N GLY A 487 -14.82 1.77 -4.56
CA GLY A 487 -14.30 1.98 -5.91
C GLY A 487 -13.94 0.69 -6.64
N TYR A 488 -14.24 0.63 -7.94
CA TYR A 488 -13.97 -0.55 -8.75
C TYR A 488 -12.52 -0.59 -9.28
N ARG A 489 -11.55 -0.93 -8.42
CA ARG A 489 -10.10 -0.88 -8.74
C ARG A 489 -9.68 -1.68 -9.98
N SER A 490 -10.21 -2.88 -10.21
CA SER A 490 -9.84 -3.68 -11.38
C SER A 490 -10.38 -3.11 -12.70
N HIS A 491 -11.35 -2.21 -12.61
CA HIS A 491 -11.94 -1.49 -13.74
C HIS A 491 -12.01 0.02 -13.41
N PRO A 492 -10.86 0.71 -13.35
CA PRO A 492 -10.81 2.12 -12.96
C PRO A 492 -11.54 3.03 -13.95
N LEU A 493 -11.79 2.57 -15.18
CA LEU A 493 -12.55 3.28 -16.21
C LEU A 493 -14.08 3.05 -16.14
N ASP A 494 -14.58 2.24 -15.21
CA ASP A 494 -16.03 2.04 -15.00
C ASP A 494 -16.73 3.36 -14.62
N VAL A 495 -17.79 3.75 -15.32
CA VAL A 495 -18.58 4.95 -14.98
C VAL A 495 -19.96 4.61 -14.44
N ASP A 496 -20.30 3.32 -14.40
CA ASP A 496 -21.63 2.84 -14.02
C ASP A 496 -21.82 2.83 -12.50
N ALA A 497 -20.77 2.53 -11.72
CA ALA A 497 -20.85 2.52 -10.26
C ALA A 497 -21.01 3.93 -9.67
N GLN A 498 -22.04 4.13 -8.85
CA GLN A 498 -22.15 5.26 -7.93
C GLN A 498 -21.40 4.95 -6.64
N ASP A 499 -20.12 5.27 -6.64
CA ASP A 499 -19.22 5.12 -5.50
C ASP A 499 -19.45 6.20 -4.43
N ALA A 500 -19.06 5.90 -3.19
CA ALA A 500 -19.30 6.77 -2.05
C ALA A 500 -18.28 6.53 -0.92
N LEU A 501 -18.05 7.57 -0.12
CA LEU A 501 -17.52 7.45 1.24
C LEU A 501 -18.67 7.07 2.19
N PHE A 502 -18.43 6.09 3.06
CA PHE A 502 -19.35 5.69 4.13
C PHE A 502 -18.67 5.85 5.48
N VAL A 503 -19.43 6.29 6.47
CA VAL A 503 -19.02 6.31 7.88
C VAL A 503 -20.12 5.65 8.71
N LEU A 504 -19.85 4.44 9.20
CA LEU A 504 -20.75 3.69 10.07
C LEU A 504 -20.40 3.94 11.54
N ARG A 505 -21.41 4.13 12.39
CA ARG A 505 -21.26 4.25 13.84
C ARG A 505 -21.62 2.93 14.50
N ASP A 506 -20.61 2.27 15.05
CA ASP A 506 -20.74 1.04 15.81
C ASP A 506 -20.69 1.33 17.32
N ARG A 507 -21.77 0.98 18.01
CA ARG A 507 -21.96 1.19 19.45
C ARG A 507 -21.96 -0.11 20.25
N GLU A 508 -22.09 -1.24 19.56
CA GLU A 508 -22.24 -2.53 20.20
C GLU A 508 -21.02 -2.94 21.05
N PRO A 509 -19.77 -2.64 20.64
CA PRO A 509 -18.59 -2.86 21.48
C PRO A 509 -18.62 -2.12 22.82
N PHE A 510 -19.40 -1.05 22.94
CA PHE A 510 -19.53 -0.23 24.15
C PHE A 510 -20.84 -0.49 24.91
N GLY A 511 -21.39 -1.70 24.79
CA GLY A 511 -22.65 -2.09 25.44
C GLY A 511 -23.91 -1.55 24.76
N GLY A 512 -23.78 -1.01 23.55
CA GLY A 512 -24.94 -0.69 22.71
C GLY A 512 -25.70 -1.96 22.28
N PRO A 513 -27.00 -1.85 21.97
CA PRO A 513 -27.77 -3.02 21.55
C PRO A 513 -27.27 -3.55 20.20
N ALA A 514 -27.21 -4.87 20.06
CA ALA A 514 -26.96 -5.52 18.78
C ALA A 514 -28.01 -5.10 17.75
N LYS A 515 -27.58 -4.91 16.50
CA LYS A 515 -28.45 -4.46 15.40
C LYS A 515 -28.28 -5.34 14.17
N SER A 516 -29.34 -5.45 13.36
CA SER A 516 -29.23 -6.04 12.04
C SER A 516 -28.25 -5.27 11.16
N ALA A 517 -27.73 -5.95 10.13
CA ALA A 517 -26.87 -5.35 9.12
C ALA A 517 -27.56 -4.12 8.49
N ALA A 518 -26.87 -2.98 8.51
CA ALA A 518 -27.34 -1.74 7.93
C ALA A 518 -27.40 -1.82 6.40
N THR A 519 -28.32 -1.08 5.81
CA THR A 519 -28.46 -0.84 4.37
C THR A 519 -28.30 0.65 4.09
N LEU A 520 -28.28 1.06 2.82
CA LEU A 520 -28.15 2.48 2.46
C LEU A 520 -29.21 3.38 3.12
N GLY A 521 -30.44 2.88 3.34
CA GLY A 521 -31.51 3.62 3.99
C GLY A 521 -31.22 3.99 5.46
N ASP A 522 -30.35 3.22 6.11
CA ASP A 522 -29.92 3.43 7.49
C ASP A 522 -28.84 4.51 7.64
N PHE A 523 -28.41 5.14 6.54
CA PHE A 523 -27.43 6.22 6.55
C PHE A 523 -28.07 7.56 6.15
N THR A 524 -27.49 8.66 6.63
CA THR A 524 -27.80 10.01 6.10
C THR A 524 -26.97 10.25 4.85
N ASN A 525 -27.61 10.69 3.76
CA ASN A 525 -26.90 11.19 2.59
C ASN A 525 -26.46 12.64 2.85
N VAL A 526 -25.16 12.89 2.95
CA VAL A 526 -24.61 14.22 3.23
C VAL A 526 -24.11 14.93 1.97
N SER A 527 -24.22 14.31 0.78
CA SER A 527 -23.70 14.87 -0.48
C SER A 527 -24.23 16.25 -0.84
N THR A 528 -25.40 16.62 -0.31
CA THR A 528 -26.04 17.93 -0.54
C THR A 528 -25.98 18.85 0.68
N GLY A 529 -25.06 18.59 1.62
CA GLY A 529 -24.85 19.41 2.83
C GLY A 529 -25.86 19.15 3.95
N ALA A 530 -26.57 18.03 3.93
CA ALA A 530 -27.43 17.63 5.04
C ALA A 530 -26.58 17.19 6.24
N GLU A 531 -26.97 17.60 7.44
CA GLU A 531 -26.29 17.16 8.67
C GLU A 531 -26.64 15.69 9.01
N PRO A 532 -25.66 14.90 9.49
CA PRO A 532 -25.87 13.52 9.93
C PRO A 532 -26.98 13.37 10.97
N ASP A 533 -27.94 12.50 10.68
CA ASP A 533 -29.01 12.16 11.62
C ASP A 533 -28.44 11.24 12.71
N THR A 534 -28.39 11.74 13.94
CA THR A 534 -27.79 11.00 15.06
C THR A 534 -28.58 9.75 15.44
N THR A 535 -29.82 9.56 14.96
CA THR A 535 -30.62 8.34 15.15
C THR A 535 -30.28 7.23 14.16
N LYS A 536 -29.69 7.57 13.01
CA LYS A 536 -29.29 6.63 11.96
C LYS A 536 -28.01 5.85 12.30
N ARG A 537 -27.63 4.88 11.47
CA ARG A 537 -26.41 4.08 11.66
C ARG A 537 -25.14 4.79 11.25
N GLY A 538 -25.23 5.95 10.61
CA GLY A 538 -24.07 6.67 10.09
C GLY A 538 -24.46 7.62 8.98
N TRP A 539 -23.49 8.01 8.18
CA TRP A 539 -23.70 8.87 7.01
C TRP A 539 -22.85 8.41 5.81
N TYR A 540 -23.24 8.85 4.62
CA TYR A 540 -22.48 8.61 3.40
C TYR A 540 -22.44 9.86 2.51
N MET A 541 -21.33 10.01 1.80
CA MET A 541 -21.12 11.04 0.79
C MET A 541 -20.88 10.35 -0.56
N ALA A 542 -21.86 10.45 -1.47
CA ALA A 542 -21.73 10.01 -2.85
C ALA A 542 -20.63 10.80 -3.58
N LEU A 543 -19.82 10.09 -4.37
CA LEU A 543 -18.78 10.63 -5.24
C LEU A 543 -19.38 10.94 -6.63
N ASN A 544 -20.26 11.93 -6.69
CA ASN A 544 -21.04 12.25 -7.89
C ASN A 544 -20.71 13.63 -8.48
N LYS A 545 -19.57 14.22 -8.09
CA LYS A 545 -19.11 15.52 -8.63
C LYS A 545 -18.39 15.37 -9.97
N ALA A 546 -17.75 14.24 -10.22
CA ALA A 546 -17.22 13.85 -11.52
C ALA A 546 -17.75 12.46 -11.93
N GLU A 547 -17.84 12.22 -13.23
CA GLU A 547 -18.38 10.97 -13.78
C GLU A 547 -17.47 9.79 -13.46
N GLY A 548 -18.05 8.73 -12.88
CA GLY A 548 -17.29 7.56 -12.46
C GLY A 548 -16.25 7.84 -11.36
N GLU A 549 -16.39 8.92 -10.58
CA GLU A 549 -15.46 9.22 -9.49
C GLU A 549 -15.50 8.11 -8.42
N LYS A 550 -14.34 7.57 -8.07
CA LYS A 550 -14.20 6.44 -7.15
C LYS A 550 -12.97 6.53 -6.26
N SER A 551 -12.99 5.90 -5.10
CA SER A 551 -11.82 5.83 -4.23
C SER A 551 -11.04 4.54 -4.42
N LEU A 552 -9.71 4.67 -4.52
CA LEU A 552 -8.78 3.55 -4.64
C LEU A 552 -7.74 3.54 -3.51
N SER A 553 -8.01 4.23 -2.40
CA SER A 553 -7.11 4.31 -1.25
C SER A 553 -7.88 4.18 0.07
N SER A 554 -7.21 3.61 1.07
CA SER A 554 -7.74 3.58 2.44
C SER A 554 -7.87 5.02 2.97
N PRO A 555 -9.02 5.42 3.55
CA PRO A 555 -9.15 6.72 4.20
C PRO A 555 -8.19 6.84 5.39
N ALA A 556 -7.60 8.00 5.61
CA ALA A 556 -6.93 8.35 6.86
C ALA A 556 -7.88 9.21 7.69
N VAL A 557 -7.95 9.00 9.01
CA VAL A 557 -8.70 9.87 9.90
C VAL A 557 -7.74 10.55 10.85
N PHE A 558 -7.74 11.87 10.84
CA PHE A 558 -6.89 12.70 11.69
C PHE A 558 -7.64 13.97 12.08
N ASN A 559 -7.58 14.36 13.36
CA ASN A 559 -8.23 15.56 13.88
C ASN A 559 -9.72 15.71 13.48
N TYR A 560 -10.49 14.62 13.56
CA TYR A 560 -11.88 14.53 13.08
C TYR A 560 -12.08 14.83 11.59
N GLU A 561 -11.03 14.81 10.76
CA GLU A 561 -11.10 14.86 9.31
C GLU A 561 -10.85 13.47 8.72
N VAL A 562 -11.73 13.04 7.83
CA VAL A 562 -11.57 11.90 6.93
C VAL A 562 -10.89 12.40 5.66
N LEU A 563 -9.65 11.99 5.47
CA LEU A 563 -8.79 12.33 4.35
C LEU A 563 -8.72 11.12 3.40
N PHE A 564 -9.08 11.29 2.13
CA PHE A 564 -8.99 10.20 1.16
C PHE A 564 -8.86 10.72 -0.26
N THR A 565 -8.29 9.90 -1.14
CA THR A 565 -8.11 10.25 -2.55
C THR A 565 -9.10 9.53 -3.44
N THR A 566 -9.48 10.19 -4.54
CA THR A 566 -10.39 9.65 -5.56
C THR A 566 -9.85 9.89 -6.96
N TYR A 567 -10.32 9.08 -7.89
CA TYR A 567 -10.00 9.12 -9.31
C TYR A 567 -11.29 9.21 -10.13
N SER A 568 -11.27 10.03 -11.17
CA SER A 568 -12.31 10.10 -12.22
C SER A 568 -11.68 9.79 -13.57
N PRO A 569 -12.21 8.81 -14.34
CA PRO A 569 -11.72 8.51 -15.67
C PRO A 569 -12.05 9.62 -16.69
N ALA A 570 -13.15 10.33 -16.50
CA ALA A 570 -13.55 11.43 -17.37
C ALA A 570 -12.91 12.76 -16.91
N THR A 571 -12.42 13.54 -17.87
CA THR A 571 -12.05 14.95 -17.67
C THR A 571 -13.23 15.82 -18.09
N SER A 572 -13.48 16.94 -17.40
CA SER A 572 -14.62 17.84 -17.67
C SER A 572 -14.55 18.57 -19.03
N SER A 573 -13.76 18.08 -19.98
CA SER A 573 -13.44 18.67 -21.29
C SER A 573 -13.52 17.65 -22.44
N ASP A 574 -14.22 16.53 -22.27
CA ASP A 574 -14.29 15.45 -23.28
C ASP A 574 -15.03 15.84 -24.58
N ASP A 575 -15.60 17.04 -24.65
CA ASP A 575 -16.20 17.58 -25.89
C ASP A 575 -15.16 18.14 -26.90
N GLU A 576 -13.88 18.32 -26.51
CA GLU A 576 -12.77 18.75 -27.40
C GLU A 576 -11.47 17.93 -27.21
N ALA A 577 -11.56 16.64 -26.88
CA ALA A 577 -10.35 15.83 -26.76
C ALA A 577 -9.70 15.61 -28.13
N ASP A 578 -8.49 16.14 -28.32
CA ASP A 578 -7.62 15.77 -29.44
C ASP A 578 -7.45 14.25 -29.43
N PRO A 579 -7.81 13.52 -30.51
CA PRO A 579 -7.66 12.07 -30.57
C PRO A 579 -6.20 11.60 -30.43
N CYS A 580 -5.22 12.52 -30.48
CA CYS A 580 -3.80 12.25 -30.24
C CYS A 580 -3.36 12.50 -28.79
N SER A 581 -4.24 13.00 -27.91
CA SER A 581 -3.94 13.24 -26.50
C SER A 581 -4.35 12.05 -25.63
N VAL A 582 -3.45 11.60 -24.76
CA VAL A 582 -3.74 10.55 -23.79
C VAL A 582 -4.41 11.20 -22.57
N SER A 583 -5.68 10.90 -22.31
CA SER A 583 -6.33 11.31 -21.06
C SER A 583 -5.97 10.33 -19.95
N TYR A 584 -5.30 10.83 -18.92
CA TYR A 584 -4.96 10.06 -17.72
C TYR A 584 -6.09 10.06 -16.68
N GLY A 585 -7.19 10.77 -16.92
CA GLY A 585 -8.22 11.07 -15.93
C GLY A 585 -7.73 12.05 -14.86
N GLN A 586 -8.61 12.40 -13.92
CA GLN A 586 -8.35 13.40 -12.90
C GLN A 586 -8.38 12.80 -11.49
N SER A 587 -7.42 13.21 -10.67
CA SER A 587 -7.30 12.85 -9.26
C SER A 587 -7.83 13.95 -8.34
N TYR A 588 -8.37 13.56 -7.19
CA TYR A 588 -8.81 14.50 -6.16
C TYR A 588 -8.42 14.04 -4.76
N LEU A 589 -8.24 15.02 -3.86
CA LEU A 589 -8.19 14.83 -2.42
C LEU A 589 -9.49 15.34 -1.80
N HIS A 590 -10.07 14.57 -0.89
CA HIS A 590 -11.20 14.98 -0.08
C HIS A 590 -10.79 15.16 1.38
N ARG A 591 -11.24 16.25 2.00
CA ARG A 591 -11.17 16.51 3.44
C ARG A 591 -12.59 16.62 3.97
N VAL A 592 -13.05 15.63 4.73
CA VAL A 592 -14.45 15.57 5.18
C VAL A 592 -14.50 15.43 6.69
N ASN A 593 -15.23 16.30 7.37
CA ASN A 593 -15.42 16.20 8.81
C ASN A 593 -16.14 14.88 9.16
N LEU A 594 -15.55 14.11 10.08
CA LEU A 594 -16.01 12.79 10.51
C LEU A 594 -17.42 12.84 11.15
N LEU A 595 -17.74 13.94 11.83
CA LEU A 595 -18.98 14.07 12.61
C LEU A 595 -20.11 14.70 11.80
N THR A 596 -19.81 15.68 10.95
CA THR A 596 -20.82 16.45 10.20
C THR A 596 -20.91 16.04 8.73
N GLY A 597 -19.93 15.31 8.18
CA GLY A 597 -19.90 14.96 6.76
C GLY A 597 -19.68 16.17 5.82
N GLN A 598 -19.47 17.37 6.35
CA GLN A 598 -19.11 18.56 5.58
C GLN A 598 -17.65 18.47 5.14
N GLY A 599 -17.33 18.88 3.92
CA GLY A 599 -15.97 18.76 3.43
C GLY A 599 -15.66 19.50 2.14
N GLU A 600 -14.37 19.50 1.82
CA GLU A 600 -13.79 20.12 0.63
C GLU A 600 -13.16 19.06 -0.27
N ARG A 601 -13.13 19.35 -1.58
CA ARG A 601 -12.54 18.51 -2.62
C ARG A 601 -11.55 19.34 -3.41
N TYR A 602 -10.31 18.88 -3.46
CA TYR A 602 -9.21 19.53 -4.15
C TYR A 602 -8.81 18.72 -5.37
N THR A 603 -8.63 19.39 -6.50
CA THR A 603 -8.06 18.79 -7.71
C THR A 603 -6.56 18.67 -7.52
N LEU A 604 -6.04 17.45 -7.57
CA LEU A 604 -4.60 17.22 -7.51
C LEU A 604 -3.95 17.60 -8.84
N LEU A 605 -2.75 18.15 -8.77
CA LEU A 605 -1.94 18.54 -9.93
C LEU A 605 -1.48 17.32 -10.73
N GLN A 606 -1.25 16.20 -10.06
CA GLN A 606 -0.87 14.94 -10.73
C GLN A 606 -2.10 14.16 -11.22
N PRO A 607 -2.24 13.93 -12.54
CA PRO A 607 -3.34 13.14 -13.09
C PRO A 607 -3.12 11.64 -12.85
N GLY A 608 -4.10 10.81 -13.21
CA GLY A 608 -3.98 9.34 -13.06
C GLY A 608 -4.52 8.81 -11.74
N LEU A 609 -4.02 7.65 -11.29
CA LEU A 609 -4.48 7.04 -10.04
C LEU A 609 -3.67 7.61 -8.86
N PRO A 610 -4.28 8.37 -7.93
CA PRO A 610 -3.53 8.95 -6.83
C PRO A 610 -3.17 7.88 -5.78
N PRO A 611 -2.00 7.99 -5.13
CA PRO A 611 -1.72 7.20 -3.94
C PRO A 611 -2.64 7.59 -2.77
N GLY A 612 -2.61 6.80 -1.70
CA GLY A 612 -3.29 7.17 -0.45
C GLY A 612 -2.65 8.37 0.24
N VAL A 613 -3.43 9.03 1.10
CA VAL A 613 -3.00 10.20 1.86
C VAL A 613 -1.89 9.85 2.85
N THR A 614 -0.91 10.72 2.96
CA THR A 614 0.12 10.72 3.99
C THR A 614 -0.03 11.98 4.83
N VAL A 615 -0.32 11.82 6.12
CA VAL A 615 -0.27 12.92 7.09
C VAL A 615 1.14 12.95 7.67
N LEU A 616 1.86 14.05 7.45
CA LEU A 616 3.10 14.38 8.13
C LEU A 616 2.76 15.29 9.32
N PHE A 617 3.44 15.14 10.43
CA PHE A 617 3.35 16.00 11.61
C PHE A 617 4.69 16.58 11.87
N GLY A 618 4.80 17.53 12.78
CA GLY A 618 6.09 18.00 13.18
C GLY A 618 6.54 18.59 14.46
N GLU A 619 7.68 19.28 14.38
CA GLU A 619 8.42 19.70 15.57
C GLU A 619 7.54 20.52 16.50
N ASP A 620 6.84 21.49 15.93
CA ASP A 620 5.98 22.40 16.66
C ASP A 620 4.51 21.94 16.70
N GLY A 621 4.25 20.68 16.33
CA GLY A 621 2.90 20.12 16.22
C GLY A 621 2.19 20.43 14.90
N ASP A 622 2.85 21.16 13.99
CA ASP A 622 2.34 21.45 12.65
C ASP A 622 2.12 20.16 11.86
N THR A 623 1.10 20.13 11.02
CA THR A 623 0.80 18.96 10.19
C THR A 623 0.74 19.34 8.73
N ALA A 624 1.35 18.52 7.86
CA ALA A 624 1.25 18.67 6.43
C ALA A 624 0.60 17.43 5.81
N ILE A 625 -0.27 17.66 4.83
CA ILE A 625 -0.89 16.59 4.08
C ILE A 625 -0.15 16.44 2.75
N VAL A 626 0.31 15.22 2.45
CA VAL A 626 1.01 14.89 1.22
C VAL A 626 0.27 13.77 0.48
N VAL A 627 0.13 13.94 -0.83
CA VAL A 627 -0.37 12.92 -1.76
C VAL A 627 0.65 12.77 -2.88
N GLY A 628 1.36 11.64 -2.93
CA GLY A 628 2.43 11.48 -3.92
C GLY A 628 3.61 12.38 -3.56
N THR A 629 3.94 13.29 -4.46
CA THR A 629 4.90 14.40 -4.23
C THR A 629 4.20 15.74 -4.03
N GLU A 630 2.88 15.78 -4.06
CA GLU A 630 2.08 16.99 -3.93
C GLU A 630 1.77 17.30 -2.48
N THR A 631 2.06 18.54 -2.08
CA THR A 631 1.86 19.07 -0.73
C THR A 631 0.64 19.97 -0.73
N ILE A 632 -0.27 19.74 0.22
CA ILE A 632 -1.56 20.42 0.27
C ILE A 632 -1.52 21.48 1.37
N PRO A 633 -1.57 22.79 1.04
CA PRO A 633 -1.51 23.85 2.04
C PRO A 633 -2.70 23.81 3.01
N GLU A 634 -2.49 24.13 4.30
CA GLU A 634 -3.56 24.21 5.30
C GLU A 634 -4.59 25.32 5.05
N GLY A 635 -4.35 26.24 4.10
CA GLY A 635 -5.13 27.49 3.94
C GLY A 635 -5.94 27.68 2.64
N ALA A 636 -6.14 26.65 1.82
CA ALA A 636 -6.85 26.80 0.53
C ALA A 636 -8.40 26.96 0.64
N GLY A 637 -8.91 27.41 1.81
CA GLY A 637 -10.33 27.63 2.08
C GLY A 637 -10.60 28.60 3.25
N GLY A 638 -10.58 29.91 2.98
CA GLY A 638 -11.40 30.94 3.65
C GLY A 638 -11.32 31.15 5.17
N GLY A 639 -10.63 32.23 5.57
CA GLY A 639 -10.56 32.87 6.89
C GLY A 639 -11.68 32.63 7.91
N GLY A 640 -11.28 32.11 9.07
CA GLY A 640 -12.05 32.12 10.32
C GLY A 640 -11.10 31.97 11.51
N GLY A 641 -10.65 33.10 12.07
CA GLY A 641 -9.73 33.14 13.20
C GLY A 641 -10.32 32.53 14.48
N GLY A 642 -9.49 31.80 15.21
CA GLY A 642 -9.80 31.27 16.53
C GLY A 642 -8.55 30.71 17.19
N GLY A 643 -7.71 31.59 17.72
CA GLY A 643 -6.50 31.23 18.45
C GLY A 643 -6.79 30.39 19.70
N GLY A 644 -5.99 29.35 19.87
CA GLY A 644 -5.96 28.50 21.04
C GLY A 644 -4.57 27.87 21.18
N GLY A 645 -3.56 28.72 21.38
CA GLY A 645 -2.19 28.27 21.62
C GLY A 645 -2.06 27.52 22.94
N GLY A 646 -1.92 26.20 22.85
CA GLY A 646 -1.35 25.36 23.90
C GLY A 646 0.09 25.05 23.52
N THR A 647 1.04 25.85 24.01
CA THR A 647 2.46 25.66 23.76
C THR A 647 2.98 24.44 24.54
N LEU A 648 3.33 23.36 23.85
CA LEU A 648 4.30 22.39 24.36
C LEU A 648 5.69 22.99 24.16
N ARG A 649 6.25 23.61 25.21
CA ARG A 649 7.61 24.15 25.19
C ARG A 649 8.61 23.13 25.72
N ASP A 650 9.75 23.09 25.02
CA ASP A 650 11.03 22.42 25.30
C ASP A 650 11.17 20.96 24.86
N LEU A 651 11.21 20.74 23.54
CA LEU A 651 11.96 19.63 22.93
C LEU A 651 12.87 20.19 21.83
N ARG A 652 14.11 19.68 21.77
CA ARG A 652 15.18 20.18 20.87
C ARG A 652 14.87 19.85 19.40
N HIS A 653 15.22 20.81 18.55
CA HIS A 653 15.18 20.84 17.08
C HIS A 653 15.39 19.49 16.35
N GLY A 654 14.52 19.17 15.38
CA GLY A 654 14.81 18.35 14.19
C GLY A 654 13.79 17.29 13.67
N ARG A 655 12.50 17.21 14.05
CA ARG A 655 11.67 15.98 13.90
C ARG A 655 10.15 16.14 13.66
N TRP A 656 9.62 15.29 12.77
CA TRP A 656 8.23 15.26 12.28
C TRP A 656 7.47 13.95 12.73
N MET A 657 6.19 13.68 12.39
CA MET A 657 5.44 12.40 12.56
C MET A 657 4.72 11.91 11.29
N GLN A 658 4.31 10.64 11.19
CA GLN A 658 3.39 10.16 10.13
C GLN A 658 2.34 9.20 10.71
N LEU A 659 1.06 9.46 10.46
CA LEU A 659 0.02 8.45 10.64
C LEU A 659 0.01 7.54 9.41
N THR A 660 0.64 6.37 9.52
CA THR A 660 0.40 5.31 8.54
C THR A 660 -0.98 4.70 8.80
N PRO A 661 -1.69 4.19 7.77
CA PRO A 661 -2.86 3.33 7.96
C PRO A 661 -2.59 2.10 8.87
N ASP A 662 -1.32 1.74 9.06
CA ASP A 662 -0.86 0.70 9.96
C ASP A 662 -0.82 1.16 11.43
N ALA A 663 -0.42 2.41 11.70
CA ALA A 663 -0.44 3.02 13.02
C ALA A 663 -1.85 3.47 13.46
N ALA A 664 -2.72 3.80 12.50
CA ALA A 664 -4.12 4.18 12.75
C ALA A 664 -5.03 2.98 13.11
N GLY A 665 -4.54 1.75 12.99
CA GLY A 665 -5.32 0.54 13.32
C GLY A 665 -5.47 0.34 14.82
N ALA A 666 -4.38 0.35 15.56
CA ALA A 666 -4.38 0.15 17.01
C ALA A 666 -4.66 1.48 17.73
N ILE A 667 -5.93 1.85 17.80
CA ILE A 667 -6.37 2.99 18.62
C ILE A 667 -6.01 2.68 20.08
N LYS A 668 -5.09 3.43 20.68
CA LYS A 668 -4.90 3.42 22.13
C LYS A 668 -5.87 4.41 22.74
N LEU A 669 -6.71 3.96 23.67
CA LEU A 669 -7.52 4.88 24.44
C LEU A 669 -6.59 5.74 25.33
N PRO A 670 -6.88 7.03 25.52
CA PRO A 670 -6.26 7.79 26.58
C PRO A 670 -6.56 7.10 27.92
N GLN A 671 -5.55 6.83 28.73
CA GLN A 671 -5.78 6.44 30.11
C GLN A 671 -6.52 7.59 30.79
N ASP A 672 -7.67 7.31 31.40
CA ASP A 672 -8.32 8.26 32.29
C ASP A 672 -7.31 8.56 33.40
N GLU A 673 -6.72 9.76 33.39
CA GLU A 673 -6.01 10.30 34.55
C GLU A 673 -7.06 10.47 35.65
N GLY A 674 -7.21 9.43 36.46
CA GLY A 674 -7.98 9.47 37.68
C GLY A 674 -7.41 10.57 38.56
N GLY A 675 -8.12 11.68 38.65
CA GLY A 675 -7.86 12.72 39.63
C GLY A 675 -7.98 12.11 41.02
N GLU A 676 -6.84 11.81 41.64
CA GLU A 676 -6.75 11.68 43.09
C GLU A 676 -6.87 13.09 43.67
N GLY A 677 -8.08 13.43 44.10
CA GLY A 677 -8.27 14.42 45.14
C GLY A 677 -8.01 13.78 46.50
N ASP A 678 -6.88 14.13 47.11
CA ASP A 678 -6.79 14.69 48.48
C ASP A 678 -5.41 15.31 48.72
#